data_AF-A0A1I8IZQ8-F1
#
_entry.id   AF-A0A1I8IZQ8-F1
#
_cell.length_a   1.000
_cell.length_b   1.000
_cell.length_c   1.000
_cell.angle_alpha   90.00
_cell.angle_beta   90.00
_cell.angle_gamma   90.00
#
_symmetry.space_group_name_H-M   'P 1'
#
loop_
_entity.id
_entity.type
_entity.pdbx_description
1 polymer ?
#
loop_
_entity_poly.entity_id
_entity_poly.type
_entity_poly.pdbx_seq_one_letter_code
_entity_poly.pdbx_strand_id
1 'polypeptide(L)'
;TSCLLLRVPPSLRPASLCLLVCQQTGEFRTGHRTMDQSHHQPLTTDITPTAPFAATNGTLRGIAQATLTAASNNRLQDVGSLVRLINDQSNKDDCCIKADKEAASRGHFHIVQFLVPLISDQSKKDNCCIDAAEYAANHRQFQIVQFLVPQIFDKSNKEHCRIYTADNAADNRPLEIVQFLVPLVFDQSDKDACCIKAAKIAAKNGYFLIVQFFISCLTSPHQRENIRFQCVLKACSRHHEKVVASLGLKPDWLFQFSTIFNFTAAMAIQGTNSALDSALSQMEPHQITHLLCLSISQRHVALAVTLISDERVSTQHVDLPDSTGATALMLTADAGHHELIEKLIDLGASVRAEDSQGRTALSRACEAGHVRAAKALMDRGADANHRDNHGLTCAQLAQSFDQRQVLRLLNPTEISDKELHQLLSDAGFTQQRAKCQQNLADWLQEVARVLTQDRRQMTGSYAEGWANSLVQVNGRTAADSDIDWTVLVAGQKFHLEGGCDRKGSAATTLRSRSRRATHKWQSEQAANLQWQPRRAVCGLHRTHAMRSTAAAVSDRIEKLLRNNLDHVHLVRATRPSSTNELRVSFSFQEKRIMRQLSTVQGQLFTFIKFIFKRHLPLTLDTPGLKTYHAKTLLFFMLERHGTDPETEAWQPHNLIALLNESLDMMLSFIDSSSSPDECMPHFFMPDAPLYFKNAGIGGDFDNTKARVRDRLREMRSDIGGVVEQLRRLVRPLQSEKFYFHPFTLLPLTAPPAVTKIMEGRDKFADVYSVVHQCVSGLQSESSDRDTLMRQLSLLHELQWCKCAALCLIAMAHLKFGESEEAEKLAMELQIHQVVSGLKQQDIQYKLPEDSDWAWRFCLPCDSPPRFPFLPEFTQTLFTARLSQPLSSHLYVNFRCLSWSLQAELLRNRAPAIAFDHWIEQLLGDPDLEELLTLAHYSDCREHVELSLQQMEMIEKERRVAMETQDEEKIGWVRQKLERLKKLT
;
A
#
# COMPACT_ATOMS: atom_id res chain seq x y z
N THR A 1 20.47 -12.75 -12.34
CA THR A 1 21.36 -13.82 -11.88
C THR A 1 20.80 -15.19 -12.26
N SER A 2 21.22 -15.69 -13.42
CA SER A 2 20.95 -17.03 -13.98
C SER A 2 22.30 -17.77 -14.03
N CYS A 3 22.71 -18.42 -12.94
CA CYS A 3 24.02 -19.08 -12.89
C CYS A 3 24.10 -20.21 -11.86
N LEU A 4 24.91 -21.21 -12.20
CA LEU A 4 25.06 -22.51 -11.55
C LEU A 4 26.22 -22.64 -10.57
N LEU A 5 26.14 -23.67 -9.74
CA LEU A 5 26.73 -23.75 -8.42
C LEU A 5 27.74 -24.89 -8.32
N LEU A 6 28.87 -24.65 -7.65
CA LEU A 6 29.92 -25.63 -7.34
C LEU A 6 30.09 -25.70 -5.81
N ARG A 7 29.82 -26.87 -5.18
CA ARG A 7 29.80 -27.06 -3.72
C ARG A 7 31.14 -27.53 -3.13
N VAL A 8 31.50 -27.02 -1.94
CA VAL A 8 32.62 -27.45 -1.06
C VAL A 8 32.05 -27.89 0.32
N PRO A 9 32.54 -28.95 1.01
CA PRO A 9 31.95 -29.43 2.27
C PRO A 9 32.45 -28.69 3.54
N PRO A 10 31.68 -28.70 4.66
CA PRO A 10 31.99 -27.97 5.89
C PRO A 10 32.73 -28.82 6.93
N SER A 11 33.61 -28.20 7.71
CA SER A 11 34.04 -28.72 9.01
C SER A 11 34.16 -27.60 10.04
N LEU A 12 33.42 -27.80 11.15
CA LEU A 12 33.47 -27.13 12.47
C LEU A 12 32.68 -25.81 12.65
N ARG A 13 31.61 -25.94 13.45
CA ARG A 13 30.85 -24.90 14.20
C ARG A 13 31.74 -24.30 15.31
N PRO A 14 31.52 -23.06 15.82
CA PRO A 14 30.28 -22.70 16.53
C PRO A 14 29.76 -21.24 16.41
N ALA A 15 28.53 -21.10 16.94
CA ALA A 15 27.89 -19.91 17.52
C ALA A 15 27.27 -18.85 16.58
N SER A 16 26.00 -19.10 16.26
CA SER A 16 24.82 -18.24 16.41
C SER A 16 25.03 -16.71 16.54
N LEU A 17 24.60 -15.97 15.52
CA LEU A 17 23.79 -14.74 15.70
C LEU A 17 23.00 -14.47 14.42
N CYS A 18 21.68 -14.67 14.49
CA CYS A 18 20.72 -14.32 13.45
C CYS A 18 20.46 -12.81 13.46
N LEU A 19 20.49 -12.16 12.30
CA LEU A 19 19.79 -10.90 12.03
C LEU A 19 19.26 -10.96 10.61
N LEU A 20 17.98 -11.33 10.51
CA LEU A 20 17.14 -11.25 9.31
C LEU A 20 16.49 -9.86 9.31
N VAL A 21 16.64 -9.12 8.22
CA VAL A 21 15.82 -7.94 7.91
C VAL A 21 14.97 -8.27 6.69
N CYS A 22 13.66 -8.32 6.89
CA CYS A 22 12.63 -8.24 5.87
C CYS A 22 11.62 -7.16 6.34
N GLN A 23 11.45 -6.10 5.54
CA GLN A 23 10.24 -5.28 5.50
C GLN A 23 9.34 -5.90 4.40
N GLN A 24 8.01 -5.94 4.51
CA GLN A 24 7.12 -4.77 4.44
C GLN A 24 5.67 -5.08 4.90
N THR A 25 5.05 -4.04 5.50
CA THR A 25 3.63 -3.58 5.43
C THR A 25 2.54 -4.53 5.96
N GLY A 26 1.80 -4.27 7.04
CA GLY A 26 0.88 -3.14 7.32
C GLY A 26 -0.55 -3.72 7.26
N GLU A 27 -1.42 -3.74 8.29
CA GLU A 27 -1.98 -2.59 9.00
C GLU A 27 -2.85 -2.99 10.23
N PHE A 28 -2.91 -2.05 11.19
CA PHE A 28 -3.93 -1.75 12.21
C PHE A 28 -4.53 -2.81 13.18
N ARG A 29 -4.11 -2.71 14.45
CA ARG A 29 -5.02 -2.58 15.61
C ARG A 29 -4.42 -1.70 16.71
N THR A 30 -5.26 -0.81 17.22
CA THR A 30 -4.99 0.31 18.12
C THR A 30 -4.66 -0.11 19.55
N GLY A 31 -3.56 0.42 20.09
CA GLY A 31 -3.18 0.33 21.50
C GLY A 31 -3.25 1.67 22.21
N HIS A 32 -3.87 1.63 23.38
CA HIS A 32 -3.86 2.55 24.52
C HIS A 32 -2.96 3.81 24.52
N ARG A 33 -3.64 4.92 24.87
CA ARG A 33 -3.31 5.93 25.88
C ARG A 33 -1.87 5.94 26.41
N THR A 34 -1.16 7.02 26.10
CA THR A 34 -0.52 7.92 27.06
C THR A 34 -0.30 9.26 26.36
N MET A 35 -0.89 10.33 26.92
CA MET A 35 -0.65 11.72 26.53
C MET A 35 0.68 12.17 27.13
N ASP A 36 1.47 12.91 26.36
CA ASP A 36 2.43 13.85 26.93
C ASP A 36 2.29 15.23 26.29
N GLN A 37 2.62 16.22 27.09
CA GLN A 37 2.30 17.63 27.01
C GLN A 37 3.18 18.40 26.01
N SER A 38 2.71 19.56 25.54
CA SER A 38 3.59 20.73 25.37
C SER A 38 2.85 22.07 25.33
N HIS A 39 3.23 22.94 26.28
CA HIS A 39 3.44 24.40 26.18
C HIS A 39 2.28 25.36 25.82
N HIS A 40 1.81 26.13 26.81
CA HIS A 40 2.30 27.50 27.09
C HIS A 40 1.80 28.00 28.48
N GLN A 41 2.74 28.52 29.27
CA GLN A 41 2.65 29.16 30.61
C GLN A 41 2.01 30.59 30.55
N PRO A 42 1.80 31.38 31.66
CA PRO A 42 2.43 31.30 33.01
C PRO A 42 1.59 31.70 34.28
N LEU A 43 2.24 31.49 35.46
CA LEU A 43 2.12 32.14 36.81
C LEU A 43 0.82 31.88 37.63
N THR A 44 0.80 31.58 38.95
CA THR A 44 1.79 31.68 40.05
C THR A 44 1.32 30.92 41.32
N THR A 45 2.34 30.53 42.11
CA THR A 45 2.43 30.42 43.59
C THR A 45 1.70 29.33 44.40
N ASP A 46 2.52 28.47 44.98
CA ASP A 46 2.39 27.73 46.25
C ASP A 46 1.75 28.51 47.40
N ILE A 47 0.96 27.86 48.27
CA ILE A 47 1.08 27.88 49.75
C ILE A 47 0.53 26.56 50.35
N THR A 48 1.30 25.99 51.28
CA THR A 48 1.12 24.83 52.18
C THR A 48 -0.08 24.89 53.16
N PRO A 49 -0.41 23.80 53.89
CA PRO A 49 -1.64 23.67 54.66
C PRO A 49 -1.52 24.20 56.10
N THR A 50 -2.49 25.02 56.51
CA THR A 50 -2.76 25.35 57.92
C THR A 50 -4.27 25.34 58.16
N ALA A 51 -4.72 24.54 59.14
CA ALA A 51 -6.03 24.70 59.79
C ALA A 51 -6.19 26.12 60.40
N PRO A 52 -7.37 26.60 60.83
CA PRO A 52 -8.69 25.96 60.93
C PRO A 52 -9.80 26.75 60.21
N PHE A 53 -10.91 26.12 59.78
CA PHE A 53 -12.08 26.90 59.38
C PHE A 53 -12.76 27.47 60.62
N ALA A 54 -12.40 28.73 60.89
CA ALA A 54 -13.07 29.60 61.82
C ALA A 54 -14.54 29.76 61.44
N ALA A 55 -15.41 29.59 62.42
CA ALA A 55 -16.75 30.14 62.41
C ALA A 55 -16.66 31.67 62.31
N THR A 56 -16.72 32.22 61.10
CA THR A 56 -16.75 33.67 60.87
C THR A 56 -17.91 34.07 59.98
N ASN A 57 -19.09 33.91 60.55
CA ASN A 57 -20.27 34.78 60.51
C ASN A 57 -21.43 33.90 60.93
N GLY A 58 -21.85 34.06 62.18
CA GLY A 58 -22.92 33.33 62.87
C GLY A 58 -24.31 33.55 62.27
N THR A 59 -24.42 33.31 60.97
CA THR A 59 -25.66 33.23 60.23
C THR A 59 -25.96 31.76 60.04
N LEU A 60 -27.20 31.36 60.33
CA LEU A 60 -27.68 29.99 60.16
C LEU A 60 -27.32 29.40 58.79
N ARG A 61 -27.33 30.23 57.74
CA ARG A 61 -26.97 29.85 56.36
C ARG A 61 -25.50 29.42 56.21
N GLY A 62 -24.58 30.12 56.87
CA GLY A 62 -23.15 29.79 56.85
C GLY A 62 -22.85 28.48 57.56
N ILE A 63 -23.48 28.27 58.73
CA ILE A 63 -23.38 26.99 59.47
C ILE A 63 -23.96 25.86 58.62
N ALA A 64 -25.14 26.03 58.03
CA ALA A 64 -25.75 25.01 57.17
C ALA A 64 -24.86 24.66 55.98
N GLN A 65 -24.30 25.64 55.26
CA GLN A 65 -23.42 25.38 54.12
C GLN A 65 -22.11 24.67 54.53
N ALA A 66 -21.54 25.04 55.67
CA ALA A 66 -20.38 24.37 56.23
C ALA A 66 -20.71 22.91 56.60
N THR A 67 -21.89 22.66 57.18
CA THR A 67 -22.38 21.31 57.48
C THR A 67 -22.55 20.48 56.21
N LEU A 68 -23.14 21.03 55.13
CA LEU A 68 -23.25 20.33 53.84
C LEU A 68 -21.86 20.00 53.27
N THR A 69 -20.92 20.93 53.36
CA THR A 69 -19.55 20.74 52.86
C THR A 69 -18.77 19.72 53.70
N ALA A 70 -18.98 19.70 55.02
CA ALA A 70 -18.40 18.69 55.90
C ALA A 70 -19.02 17.31 55.63
N ALA A 71 -20.33 17.25 55.42
CA ALA A 71 -21.05 16.04 55.06
C ALA A 71 -20.54 15.50 53.71
N SER A 72 -20.37 16.35 52.70
CA SER A 72 -19.90 15.93 51.37
C SER A 72 -18.47 15.37 51.39
N ASN A 73 -17.62 15.88 52.29
CA ASN A 73 -16.22 15.47 52.47
C ASN A 73 -16.02 14.37 53.54
N ASN A 74 -17.09 13.71 53.98
CA ASN A 74 -17.04 12.63 54.98
C ASN A 74 -16.45 13.02 56.36
N ARG A 75 -16.63 14.26 56.81
CA ARG A 75 -16.09 14.74 58.10
C ARG A 75 -17.13 14.67 59.21
N LEU A 76 -17.35 13.47 59.75
CA LEU A 76 -18.39 13.21 60.78
C LEU A 76 -18.24 14.10 62.04
N GLN A 77 -17.00 14.30 62.53
CA GLN A 77 -16.77 15.11 63.72
C GLN A 77 -17.10 16.59 63.50
N ASP A 78 -16.81 17.12 62.31
CA ASP A 78 -17.14 18.49 61.93
C ASP A 78 -18.67 18.64 61.77
N VAL A 79 -19.33 17.68 61.12
CA VAL A 79 -20.80 17.64 61.00
C VAL A 79 -21.44 17.64 62.39
N GLY A 80 -20.96 16.78 63.30
CA GLY A 80 -21.46 16.70 64.67
C GLY A 80 -21.27 17.99 65.47
N SER A 81 -20.13 18.65 65.31
CA SER A 81 -19.84 19.94 65.95
C SER A 81 -20.72 21.06 65.39
N LEU A 82 -20.84 21.15 64.07
CA LEU A 82 -21.59 22.22 63.39
C LEU A 82 -23.10 22.12 63.61
N VAL A 83 -23.66 20.91 63.57
CA VAL A 83 -25.11 20.69 63.81
C VAL A 83 -25.50 21.05 65.25
N ARG A 84 -24.60 20.89 66.23
CA ARG A 84 -24.84 21.27 67.63
C ARG A 84 -24.89 22.79 67.84
N LEU A 85 -24.36 23.59 66.92
CA LEU A 85 -24.41 25.06 66.98
C LEU A 85 -25.77 25.62 66.53
N ILE A 86 -26.66 24.80 65.95
CA ILE A 86 -28.00 25.21 65.53
C ILE A 86 -28.97 24.96 66.69
N ASN A 87 -29.38 26.04 67.35
CA ASN A 87 -30.26 25.97 68.52
C ASN A 87 -31.74 25.77 68.17
N ASP A 88 -32.21 26.36 67.06
CA ASP A 88 -33.60 26.21 66.61
C ASP A 88 -33.80 24.85 65.94
N GLN A 89 -34.73 24.05 66.47
CA GLN A 89 -34.92 22.68 66.03
C GLN A 89 -35.47 22.57 64.60
N SER A 90 -36.32 23.50 64.14
CA SER A 90 -36.82 23.47 62.76
C SER A 90 -35.70 23.72 61.75
N ASN A 91 -34.84 24.69 62.03
CA ASN A 91 -33.66 24.98 61.22
C ASN A 91 -32.60 23.88 61.29
N LYS A 92 -32.49 23.21 62.44
CA LYS A 92 -31.64 22.03 62.62
C LYS A 92 -32.15 20.86 61.79
N ASP A 93 -33.45 20.59 61.81
CA ASP A 93 -34.10 19.58 60.97
C ASP A 93 -33.80 19.87 59.49
N ASP A 94 -34.03 21.08 59.01
CA ASP A 94 -33.78 21.45 57.60
C ASP A 94 -32.30 21.34 57.19
N CYS A 95 -31.38 21.68 58.10
CA CYS A 95 -29.94 21.52 57.90
C CYS A 95 -29.54 20.03 57.83
N CYS A 96 -30.06 19.21 58.75
CA CYS A 96 -29.85 17.77 58.78
C CYS A 96 -30.36 17.14 57.49
N ILE A 97 -31.57 17.49 57.03
CA ILE A 97 -32.16 16.93 55.79
C ILE A 97 -31.27 17.18 54.57
N LYS A 98 -30.77 18.40 54.41
CA LYS A 98 -29.92 18.75 53.26
C LYS A 98 -28.55 18.05 53.33
N ALA A 99 -27.95 18.01 54.52
CA ALA A 99 -26.69 17.31 54.73
C ALA A 99 -26.84 15.79 54.58
N ASP A 100 -27.98 15.23 54.98
CA ASP A 100 -28.29 13.80 54.86
C ASP A 100 -28.41 13.37 53.40
N LYS A 101 -29.11 14.15 52.55
CA LYS A 101 -29.17 13.90 51.10
C LYS A 101 -27.78 13.88 50.45
N GLU A 102 -26.92 14.85 50.79
CA GLU A 102 -25.57 14.95 50.25
C GLU A 102 -24.64 13.83 50.76
N ALA A 103 -24.80 13.43 52.03
CA ALA A 103 -24.10 12.28 52.59
C ALA A 103 -24.56 10.97 51.93
N ALA A 104 -25.87 10.84 51.69
CA ALA A 104 -26.49 9.67 51.08
C ALA A 104 -26.05 9.46 49.62
N SER A 105 -25.97 10.54 48.82
CA SER A 105 -25.48 10.47 47.43
C SER A 105 -24.01 10.05 47.33
N ARG A 106 -23.20 10.39 48.33
CA ARG A 106 -21.75 10.11 48.37
C ARG A 106 -21.37 8.83 49.10
N GLY A 107 -22.32 8.14 49.72
CA GLY A 107 -22.08 6.87 50.42
C GLY A 107 -21.57 7.01 51.86
N HIS A 108 -21.73 8.18 52.49
CA HIS A 108 -21.19 8.45 53.83
C HIS A 108 -22.13 7.91 54.93
N PHE A 109 -22.20 6.57 55.03
CA PHE A 109 -23.14 5.85 55.91
C PHE A 109 -23.16 6.34 57.36
N HIS A 110 -22.00 6.56 57.98
CA HIS A 110 -21.93 7.00 59.38
C HIS A 110 -22.47 8.41 59.62
N ILE A 111 -22.40 9.28 58.60
CA ILE A 111 -22.98 10.63 58.67
C ILE A 111 -24.51 10.54 58.57
N VAL A 112 -25.02 9.73 57.64
CA VAL A 112 -26.47 9.46 57.53
C VAL A 112 -27.01 8.85 58.83
N GLN A 113 -26.32 7.85 59.37
CA GLN A 113 -26.68 7.22 60.64
C GLN A 113 -26.72 8.21 61.82
N PHE A 114 -25.88 9.24 61.78
CA PHE A 114 -25.83 10.28 62.80
C PHE A 114 -26.91 11.36 62.62
N LEU A 115 -27.20 11.77 61.38
CA LEU A 115 -28.10 12.90 61.10
C LEU A 115 -29.58 12.54 61.22
N VAL A 116 -30.00 11.37 60.73
CA VAL A 116 -31.42 10.98 60.68
C VAL A 116 -32.09 10.96 62.07
N PRO A 117 -31.45 10.48 63.15
CA PRO A 117 -32.04 10.53 64.49
C PRO A 117 -32.18 11.95 65.07
N LEU A 118 -31.47 12.94 64.53
CA LEU A 118 -31.51 14.33 65.02
C LEU A 118 -32.70 15.12 64.49
N ILE A 119 -33.41 14.59 63.48
CA ILE A 119 -34.62 15.19 62.93
C ILE A 119 -35.78 14.89 63.86
N SER A 120 -36.36 15.93 64.43
CA SER A 120 -37.41 15.80 65.47
C SER A 120 -38.81 15.64 64.89
N ASP A 121 -39.13 16.36 63.80
CA ASP A 121 -40.42 16.29 63.13
C ASP A 121 -40.52 14.98 62.32
N GLN A 122 -41.48 14.13 62.67
CA GLN A 122 -41.63 12.81 62.05
C GLN A 122 -42.03 12.88 60.57
N SER A 123 -42.81 13.88 60.15
CA SER A 123 -43.18 14.07 58.75
C SER A 123 -41.99 14.52 57.92
N LYS A 124 -41.20 15.48 58.43
CA LYS A 124 -39.93 15.88 57.83
C LYS A 124 -38.93 14.73 57.79
N LYS A 125 -38.88 13.89 58.83
CA LYS A 125 -38.01 12.72 58.91
C LYS A 125 -38.39 11.64 57.89
N ASP A 126 -39.69 11.35 57.74
CA ASP A 126 -40.18 10.41 56.73
C ASP A 126 -39.81 10.89 55.32
N ASN A 127 -40.05 12.17 55.00
CA ASN A 127 -39.67 12.77 53.71
C ASN A 127 -38.15 12.77 53.49
N CYS A 128 -37.37 13.07 54.54
CA CYS A 128 -35.91 12.98 54.49
C CYS A 128 -35.44 11.58 54.14
N CYS A 129 -35.99 10.57 54.81
CA CYS A 129 -35.63 9.17 54.58
C CYS A 129 -36.02 8.71 53.17
N ILE A 130 -37.16 9.16 52.64
CA ILE A 130 -37.58 8.88 51.25
C ILE A 130 -36.56 9.48 50.27
N ASP A 131 -36.32 10.78 50.37
CA ASP A 131 -35.42 11.48 49.46
C ASP A 131 -34.00 10.90 49.54
N ALA A 132 -33.45 10.76 50.76
CA ALA A 132 -32.12 10.22 50.96
C ALA A 132 -31.99 8.76 50.48
N ALA A 133 -33.04 7.93 50.61
CA ALA A 133 -33.07 6.58 50.05
C ALA A 133 -33.06 6.60 48.51
N GLU A 134 -33.77 7.53 47.87
CA GLU A 134 -33.70 7.73 46.43
C GLU A 134 -32.30 8.13 45.95
N TYR A 135 -31.68 9.14 46.58
CA TYR A 135 -30.32 9.57 46.23
C TYR A 135 -29.31 8.45 46.44
N ALA A 136 -29.44 7.70 47.53
CA ALA A 136 -28.62 6.53 47.82
C ALA A 136 -28.81 5.42 46.76
N ALA A 137 -30.03 5.16 46.31
CA ALA A 137 -30.31 4.17 45.26
C ALA A 137 -29.71 4.57 43.91
N ASN A 138 -29.82 5.84 43.52
CA ASN A 138 -29.19 6.37 42.31
C ASN A 138 -27.66 6.22 42.31
N HIS A 139 -27.04 6.27 43.49
CA HIS A 139 -25.59 6.16 43.68
C HIS A 139 -25.13 4.80 44.22
N ARG A 140 -26.00 3.78 44.18
CA ARG A 140 -25.68 2.37 44.53
C ARG A 140 -25.30 2.14 46.00
N GLN A 141 -25.83 2.94 46.92
CA GLN A 141 -25.50 2.91 48.34
C GLN A 141 -26.45 1.99 49.13
N PHE A 142 -26.29 0.68 48.98
CA PHE A 142 -27.19 -0.33 49.57
C PHE A 142 -27.35 -0.21 51.09
N GLN A 143 -26.25 -0.02 51.83
CA GLN A 143 -26.26 0.06 53.30
C GLN A 143 -27.09 1.24 53.82
N ILE A 144 -27.08 2.37 53.09
CA ILE A 144 -27.85 3.55 53.44
C ILE A 144 -29.35 3.29 53.19
N VAL A 145 -29.71 2.72 52.04
CA VAL A 145 -31.12 2.37 51.74
C VAL A 145 -31.66 1.36 52.77
N GLN A 146 -30.87 0.36 53.13
CA GLN A 146 -31.23 -0.64 54.14
C GLN A 146 -31.50 -0.01 55.52
N PHE A 147 -30.79 1.06 55.87
CA PHE A 147 -30.96 1.78 57.14
C PHE A 147 -32.14 2.78 57.11
N LEU A 148 -32.36 3.48 56.00
CA LEU A 148 -33.35 4.56 55.89
C LEU A 148 -34.78 4.03 55.75
N VAL A 149 -35.02 3.04 54.89
CA VAL A 149 -36.39 2.56 54.61
C VAL A 149 -37.12 2.05 55.85
N PRO A 150 -36.48 1.32 56.80
CA PRO A 150 -37.13 0.92 58.04
C PRO A 150 -37.56 2.09 58.93
N GLN A 151 -36.91 3.25 58.85
CA GLN A 151 -37.14 4.41 59.72
C GLN A 151 -38.35 5.27 59.33
N ILE A 152 -38.91 5.05 58.14
CA ILE A 152 -40.16 5.71 57.72
C ILE A 152 -41.30 5.13 58.56
N PHE A 153 -42.01 6.02 59.27
CA PHE A 153 -43.08 5.64 60.19
C PHE A 153 -44.43 5.52 59.47
N ASP A 154 -44.79 6.49 58.63
CA ASP A 154 -46.04 6.46 57.88
C ASP A 154 -46.06 5.29 56.88
N LYS A 155 -47.12 4.47 56.95
CA LYS A 155 -47.21 3.23 56.16
C LYS A 155 -47.34 3.51 54.67
N SER A 156 -48.09 4.54 54.28
CA SER A 156 -48.30 4.91 52.87
C SER A 156 -47.01 5.46 52.26
N ASN A 157 -46.31 6.33 52.99
CA ASN A 157 -45.01 6.87 52.61
C ASN A 157 -43.95 5.77 52.50
N LYS A 158 -43.98 4.79 53.41
CA LYS A 158 -43.06 3.65 53.39
C LYS A 158 -43.29 2.73 52.20
N GLU A 159 -44.55 2.49 51.83
CA GLU A 159 -44.91 1.72 50.63
C GLU A 159 -44.52 2.46 49.36
N HIS A 160 -44.85 3.75 49.26
CA HIS A 160 -44.43 4.63 48.16
C HIS A 160 -42.90 4.66 48.00
N CYS A 161 -42.16 4.79 49.10
CA CYS A 161 -40.70 4.77 49.13
C CYS A 161 -40.13 3.48 48.52
N ARG A 162 -40.68 2.31 48.89
CA ARG A 162 -40.21 1.01 48.39
C ARG A 162 -40.38 0.90 46.87
N ILE A 163 -41.54 1.27 46.35
CA ILE A 163 -41.87 1.21 44.92
C ILE A 163 -40.98 2.18 44.14
N TYR A 164 -40.96 3.45 44.56
CA TYR A 164 -40.24 4.50 43.85
C TYR A 164 -38.72 4.31 43.88
N THR A 165 -38.18 3.90 45.03
CA THR A 165 -36.75 3.60 45.18
C THR A 165 -36.35 2.35 44.37
N ALA A 166 -37.23 1.35 44.26
CA ALA A 166 -37.00 0.17 43.41
C ALA A 166 -37.00 0.52 41.91
N ASP A 167 -37.91 1.40 41.47
CA ASP A 167 -37.94 1.93 40.10
C ASP A 167 -36.64 2.67 39.77
N ASN A 168 -36.16 3.55 40.66
CA ASN A 168 -34.91 4.31 40.48
C ASN A 168 -33.67 3.40 40.52
N ALA A 169 -33.67 2.39 41.37
CA ALA A 169 -32.63 1.37 41.39
C ALA A 169 -32.58 0.56 40.08
N ALA A 170 -33.72 0.31 39.43
CA ALA A 170 -33.75 -0.34 38.13
C ALA A 170 -33.09 0.50 37.01
N ASP A 171 -33.01 1.82 37.17
CA ASP A 171 -32.34 2.72 36.22
C ASP A 171 -30.80 2.75 36.39
N ASN A 172 -30.31 2.46 37.61
CA ASN A 172 -28.91 2.71 38.00
C ASN A 172 -28.05 1.47 38.35
N ARG A 173 -28.58 0.24 38.17
CA ARG A 173 -27.89 -1.09 38.31
C ARG A 173 -27.76 -1.76 39.70
N PRO A 174 -28.12 -1.21 40.88
CA PRO A 174 -27.91 -1.92 42.15
C PRO A 174 -28.94 -3.05 42.35
N LEU A 175 -28.58 -4.27 41.97
CA LEU A 175 -29.42 -5.47 42.10
C LEU A 175 -29.80 -5.75 43.56
N GLU A 176 -28.90 -5.48 44.50
CA GLU A 176 -29.06 -5.71 45.94
C GLU A 176 -30.19 -4.85 46.52
N ILE A 177 -30.33 -3.60 46.05
CA ILE A 177 -31.38 -2.68 46.49
C ILE A 177 -32.74 -3.18 45.99
N VAL A 178 -32.82 -3.59 44.73
CA VAL A 178 -34.06 -4.12 44.14
C VAL A 178 -34.48 -5.42 44.85
N GLN A 179 -33.54 -6.32 45.10
CA GLN A 179 -33.79 -7.58 45.82
C GLN A 179 -34.23 -7.37 47.28
N PHE A 180 -33.81 -6.28 47.92
CA PHE A 180 -34.24 -5.93 49.26
C PHE A 180 -35.64 -5.28 49.29
N LEU A 181 -35.94 -4.34 48.39
CA LEU A 181 -37.16 -3.53 48.47
C LEU A 181 -38.40 -4.23 47.90
N VAL A 182 -38.28 -4.90 46.76
CA VAL A 182 -39.42 -5.47 46.03
C VAL A 182 -40.16 -6.55 46.82
N PRO A 183 -39.49 -7.45 47.58
CA PRO A 183 -40.19 -8.42 48.43
C PRO A 183 -40.97 -7.79 49.58
N LEU A 184 -40.65 -6.54 49.96
CA LEU A 184 -41.29 -5.82 51.07
C LEU A 184 -42.52 -5.00 50.64
N VAL A 185 -42.86 -4.95 49.35
CA VAL A 185 -44.11 -4.34 48.87
C VAL A 185 -45.27 -5.26 49.25
N PHE A 186 -46.28 -4.72 49.94
CA PHE A 186 -47.35 -5.52 50.54
C PHE A 186 -48.48 -5.80 49.55
N ASP A 187 -48.92 -4.79 48.80
CA ASP A 187 -49.95 -4.97 47.78
C ASP A 187 -49.38 -5.66 46.52
N GLN A 188 -50.01 -6.76 46.11
CA GLN A 188 -49.53 -7.56 44.98
C GLN A 188 -49.79 -6.87 43.62
N SER A 189 -50.85 -6.06 43.50
CA SER A 189 -51.14 -5.30 42.28
C SER A 189 -50.09 -4.20 42.08
N ASP A 190 -49.75 -3.47 43.15
CA ASP A 190 -48.71 -2.45 43.12
C ASP A 190 -47.32 -3.05 42.89
N LYS A 191 -47.06 -4.23 43.48
CA LYS A 191 -45.83 -4.99 43.22
C LYS A 191 -45.72 -5.43 41.77
N ASP A 192 -46.79 -5.98 41.18
CA ASP A 192 -46.80 -6.40 39.77
C ASP A 192 -46.63 -5.19 38.84
N ALA A 193 -47.31 -4.07 39.11
CA ALA A 193 -47.17 -2.82 38.35
C ALA A 193 -45.75 -2.26 38.40
N CYS A 194 -45.14 -2.23 39.60
CA CYS A 194 -43.74 -1.84 39.80
C CYS A 194 -42.80 -2.76 39.02
N CYS A 195 -42.94 -4.08 39.17
CA CYS A 195 -42.09 -5.06 38.48
C CYS A 195 -42.17 -4.91 36.96
N ILE A 196 -43.37 -4.70 36.40
CA ILE A 196 -43.58 -4.49 34.96
C ILE A 196 -42.88 -3.22 34.48
N LYS A 197 -43.04 -2.09 35.19
CA LYS A 197 -42.44 -0.81 34.81
C LYS A 197 -40.91 -0.87 34.93
N ALA A 198 -40.41 -1.34 36.06
CA ALA A 198 -38.99 -1.45 36.35
C ALA A 198 -38.27 -2.44 35.43
N ALA A 199 -38.90 -3.58 35.07
CA ALA A 199 -38.34 -4.53 34.11
C ALA A 199 -38.12 -3.90 32.72
N LYS A 200 -39.04 -3.05 32.25
CA LYS A 200 -38.88 -2.34 30.97
C LYS A 200 -37.73 -1.32 31.01
N ILE A 201 -37.58 -0.60 32.13
CA ILE A 201 -36.49 0.36 32.34
C ILE A 201 -35.15 -0.37 32.38
N ALA A 202 -35.04 -1.41 33.20
CA ALA A 202 -33.82 -2.23 33.30
C ALA A 202 -33.44 -2.87 31.96
N ALA A 203 -34.42 -3.32 31.15
CA ALA A 203 -34.18 -3.85 29.81
C ALA A 203 -33.66 -2.78 28.84
N LYS A 204 -34.17 -1.55 28.92
CA LYS A 204 -33.69 -0.39 28.14
C LYS A 204 -32.24 -0.04 28.45
N ASN A 205 -31.78 -0.30 29.68
CA ASN A 205 -30.43 0.05 30.15
C ASN A 205 -29.46 -1.15 30.18
N GLY A 206 -29.91 -2.35 29.79
CA GLY A 206 -29.03 -3.52 29.63
C GLY A 206 -28.79 -4.34 30.89
N TYR A 207 -29.59 -4.20 31.96
CA TYR A 207 -29.36 -4.87 33.24
C TYR A 207 -30.08 -6.23 33.35
N PHE A 208 -29.54 -7.25 32.67
CA PHE A 208 -30.22 -8.54 32.52
C PHE A 208 -30.59 -9.26 33.84
N LEU A 209 -29.74 -9.22 34.88
CA LEU A 209 -30.05 -9.84 36.19
C LEU A 209 -31.24 -9.18 36.89
N ILE A 210 -31.37 -7.85 36.75
CA ILE A 210 -32.48 -7.08 37.32
C ILE A 210 -33.77 -7.41 36.57
N VAL A 211 -33.72 -7.52 35.25
CA VAL A 211 -34.87 -7.91 34.43
C VAL A 211 -35.35 -9.31 34.81
N GLN A 212 -34.45 -10.29 34.94
CA GLN A 212 -34.82 -11.65 35.36
C GLN A 212 -35.47 -11.67 36.75
N PHE A 213 -34.93 -10.90 37.69
CA PHE A 213 -35.50 -10.79 39.04
C PHE A 213 -36.94 -10.24 38.98
N PHE A 214 -37.18 -9.11 38.31
CA PHE A 214 -38.53 -8.53 38.23
C PHE A 214 -39.52 -9.47 37.53
N ILE A 215 -39.11 -10.18 36.49
CA ILE A 215 -39.98 -11.19 35.83
C ILE A 215 -40.30 -12.35 36.80
N SER A 216 -39.34 -12.77 37.62
CA SER A 216 -39.55 -13.84 38.62
C SER A 216 -40.51 -13.45 39.75
N CYS A 217 -40.65 -12.14 40.03
CA CYS A 217 -41.57 -11.64 41.05
C CYS A 217 -43.04 -11.62 40.61
N LEU A 218 -43.32 -11.77 39.32
CA LEU A 218 -44.68 -11.79 38.78
C LEU A 218 -45.34 -13.16 38.97
N THR A 219 -46.55 -13.15 39.52
CA THR A 219 -47.30 -14.39 39.81
C THR A 219 -47.91 -15.02 38.56
N SER A 220 -48.50 -14.21 37.68
CA SER A 220 -49.19 -14.67 36.47
C SER A 220 -48.22 -15.12 35.35
N PRO A 221 -48.33 -16.36 34.85
CA PRO A 221 -47.55 -16.84 33.69
C PRO A 221 -47.80 -16.00 32.43
N HIS A 222 -49.03 -15.56 32.22
CA HIS A 222 -49.41 -14.75 31.05
C HIS A 222 -48.76 -13.36 31.09
N GLN A 223 -48.70 -12.75 32.28
CA GLN A 223 -48.01 -11.48 32.47
C GLN A 223 -46.50 -11.63 32.26
N ARG A 224 -45.90 -12.73 32.75
CA ARG A 224 -44.47 -13.05 32.55
C ARG A 224 -44.10 -13.14 31.07
N GLU A 225 -44.93 -13.78 30.26
CA GLU A 225 -44.66 -13.90 28.83
C GLU A 225 -44.85 -12.56 28.09
N ASN A 226 -45.89 -11.79 28.44
CA ASN A 226 -46.12 -10.47 27.83
C ASN A 226 -44.99 -9.49 28.17
N ILE A 227 -44.54 -9.44 29.44
CA ILE A 227 -43.45 -8.55 29.83
C ILE A 227 -42.12 -8.97 29.20
N ARG A 228 -41.87 -10.28 29.04
CA ARG A 228 -40.68 -10.81 28.37
C ARG A 228 -40.57 -10.26 26.95
N PHE A 229 -41.64 -10.31 26.16
CA PHE A 229 -41.69 -9.72 24.82
C PHE A 229 -41.44 -8.21 24.84
N GLN A 230 -42.10 -7.47 25.75
CA GLN A 230 -41.93 -6.02 25.87
C GLN A 230 -40.49 -5.62 26.26
N CYS A 231 -39.86 -6.37 27.16
CA CYS A 231 -38.47 -6.19 27.55
C CYS A 231 -37.51 -6.50 26.39
N VAL A 232 -37.77 -7.54 25.60
CA VAL A 232 -37.01 -7.86 24.38
C VAL A 232 -37.07 -6.69 23.40
N LEU A 233 -38.26 -6.16 23.08
CA LEU A 233 -38.40 -4.99 22.20
C LEU A 233 -37.61 -3.78 22.71
N LYS A 234 -37.65 -3.53 24.03
CA LYS A 234 -36.95 -2.41 24.62
C LYS A 234 -35.43 -2.58 24.58
N ALA A 235 -34.93 -3.78 24.85
CA ALA A 235 -33.52 -4.12 24.76
C ALA A 235 -33.01 -4.04 23.30
N CYS A 236 -33.80 -4.53 22.33
CA CYS A 236 -33.48 -4.42 20.91
C CYS A 236 -33.32 -2.95 20.47
N SER A 237 -34.21 -2.05 20.91
CA SER A 237 -34.14 -0.61 20.58
C SER A 237 -32.87 0.11 21.07
N ARG A 238 -32.11 -0.50 21.98
CA ARG A 238 -30.85 0.02 22.54
C ARG A 238 -29.67 -0.94 22.35
N HIS A 239 -29.82 -1.97 21.52
CA HIS A 239 -28.79 -2.95 21.19
C HIS A 239 -28.20 -3.71 22.40
N HIS A 240 -29.04 -4.05 23.40
CA HIS A 240 -28.61 -4.79 24.59
C HIS A 240 -28.70 -6.31 24.42
N GLU A 241 -27.69 -6.88 23.77
CA GLU A 241 -27.60 -8.31 23.41
C GLU A 241 -27.82 -9.28 24.58
N LYS A 242 -27.10 -9.09 25.68
CA LYS A 242 -27.18 -9.99 26.84
C LYS A 242 -28.58 -10.08 27.44
N VAL A 243 -29.35 -8.98 27.41
CA VAL A 243 -30.74 -8.99 27.88
C VAL A 243 -31.59 -9.82 26.94
N VAL A 244 -31.48 -9.59 25.63
CA VAL A 244 -32.25 -10.34 24.62
C VAL A 244 -31.89 -11.83 24.67
N ALA A 245 -30.61 -12.19 24.76
CA ALA A 245 -30.15 -13.57 24.88
C ALA A 245 -30.69 -14.25 26.15
N SER A 246 -30.63 -13.55 27.30
CA SER A 246 -31.16 -14.07 28.58
C SER A 246 -32.66 -14.28 28.59
N LEU A 247 -33.39 -13.44 27.84
CA LEU A 247 -34.83 -13.54 27.66
C LEU A 247 -35.20 -14.47 26.52
N GLY A 248 -34.28 -14.90 25.66
CA GLY A 248 -34.58 -15.73 24.50
C GLY A 248 -35.42 -15.00 23.43
N LEU A 249 -35.12 -15.32 22.18
CA LEU A 249 -35.83 -14.79 21.02
C LEU A 249 -36.69 -15.90 20.41
N LYS A 250 -37.97 -15.61 20.12
CA LYS A 250 -38.81 -16.54 19.35
C LYS A 250 -38.56 -16.36 17.85
N PRO A 251 -38.46 -17.44 17.06
CA PRO A 251 -38.25 -17.36 15.61
C PRO A 251 -39.23 -16.45 14.88
N ASP A 252 -40.54 -16.57 15.18
CA ASP A 252 -41.59 -15.78 14.51
C ASP A 252 -41.38 -14.26 14.65
N TRP A 253 -40.74 -13.82 15.73
CA TRP A 253 -40.52 -12.40 15.98
C TRP A 253 -39.51 -11.79 15.01
N LEU A 254 -38.58 -12.58 14.45
CA LEU A 254 -37.62 -12.12 13.44
C LEU A 254 -38.32 -11.72 12.14
N PHE A 255 -39.42 -12.39 11.80
CA PHE A 255 -40.19 -12.13 10.59
C PHE A 255 -41.28 -11.07 10.79
N GLN A 256 -41.82 -10.95 12.00
CA GLN A 256 -42.93 -10.05 12.31
C GLN A 256 -42.51 -8.63 12.71
N PHE A 257 -41.34 -8.46 13.32
CA PHE A 257 -40.95 -7.18 13.92
C PHE A 257 -39.60 -6.68 13.38
N SER A 258 -39.65 -5.62 12.56
CA SER A 258 -38.46 -4.97 11.99
C SER A 258 -37.45 -4.50 13.05
N THR A 259 -37.90 -4.11 14.24
CA THR A 259 -37.01 -3.72 15.35
C THR A 259 -36.13 -4.88 15.81
N ILE A 260 -36.66 -6.10 15.83
CA ILE A 260 -35.93 -7.30 16.25
C ILE A 260 -34.98 -7.75 15.14
N PHE A 261 -35.45 -7.73 13.90
CA PHE A 261 -34.64 -8.05 12.72
C PHE A 261 -33.46 -7.08 12.53
N ASN A 262 -33.69 -5.77 12.62
CA ASN A 262 -32.63 -4.77 12.55
C ASN A 262 -31.64 -4.89 13.72
N PHE A 263 -32.14 -5.30 14.90
CA PHE A 263 -31.29 -5.58 16.04
C PHE A 263 -30.35 -6.77 15.76
N THR A 264 -30.85 -7.91 15.26
CA THR A 264 -29.98 -9.05 14.94
C THR A 264 -29.00 -8.73 13.82
N ALA A 265 -29.38 -7.91 12.85
CA ALA A 265 -28.46 -7.39 11.84
C ALA A 265 -27.34 -6.53 12.45
N ALA A 266 -27.66 -5.63 13.38
CA ALA A 266 -26.68 -4.81 14.09
C ALA A 266 -25.74 -5.66 14.97
N MET A 267 -26.26 -6.71 15.60
CA MET A 267 -25.47 -7.64 16.43
C MET A 267 -24.52 -8.50 15.60
N ALA A 268 -24.92 -8.91 14.40
CA ALA A 268 -24.06 -9.64 13.48
C ALA A 268 -22.83 -8.82 13.05
N ILE A 269 -22.98 -7.49 12.90
CA ILE A 269 -21.84 -6.58 12.64
C ILE A 269 -20.84 -6.58 13.81
N GLN A 270 -21.34 -6.68 15.05
CA GLN A 270 -20.51 -6.71 16.26
C GLN A 270 -19.95 -8.11 16.56
N GLY A 271 -20.41 -9.15 15.85
CA GLY A 271 -20.04 -10.54 16.09
C GLY A 271 -20.65 -11.15 17.36
N THR A 272 -21.70 -10.53 17.92
CA THR A 272 -22.35 -10.98 19.16
C THR A 272 -23.71 -11.62 18.87
N ASN A 273 -23.72 -12.90 18.52
CA ASN A 273 -24.90 -13.56 17.96
C ASN A 273 -25.67 -14.47 18.93
N SER A 274 -25.43 -14.44 20.24
CA SER A 274 -26.01 -15.46 21.13
C SER A 274 -27.55 -15.46 21.18
N ALA A 275 -28.17 -14.28 21.09
CA ALA A 275 -29.62 -14.17 20.93
C ALA A 275 -30.14 -14.76 19.59
N LEU A 276 -29.38 -14.57 18.51
CA LEU A 276 -29.69 -15.13 17.19
C LEU A 276 -29.49 -16.65 17.20
N ASP A 277 -28.40 -17.17 17.74
CA ASP A 277 -28.09 -18.60 17.84
C ASP A 277 -29.19 -19.35 18.61
N SER A 278 -29.69 -18.75 19.70
CA SER A 278 -30.84 -19.29 20.45
C SER A 278 -32.11 -19.35 19.60
N ALA A 279 -32.37 -18.34 18.76
CA ALA A 279 -33.49 -18.37 17.82
C ALA A 279 -33.30 -19.45 16.75
N LEU A 280 -32.11 -19.48 16.14
CA LEU A 280 -31.75 -20.44 15.09
C LEU A 280 -31.86 -21.89 15.58
N SER A 281 -31.55 -22.17 16.84
CA SER A 281 -31.71 -23.52 17.42
C SER A 281 -33.15 -24.03 17.44
N GLN A 282 -34.13 -23.12 17.36
CA GLN A 282 -35.57 -23.42 17.32
C GLN A 282 -36.14 -23.39 15.89
N MET A 283 -35.31 -23.14 14.88
CA MET A 283 -35.74 -22.97 13.49
C MET A 283 -35.44 -24.21 12.66
N GLU A 284 -36.38 -24.55 11.79
CA GLU A 284 -36.19 -25.53 10.73
C GLU A 284 -35.33 -24.95 9.58
N PRO A 285 -34.60 -25.78 8.81
CA PRO A 285 -33.69 -25.31 7.75
C PRO A 285 -34.33 -24.37 6.72
N HIS A 286 -35.61 -24.60 6.37
CA HIS A 286 -36.35 -23.75 5.45
C HIS A 286 -36.60 -22.34 6.02
N GLN A 287 -36.81 -22.21 7.33
CA GLN A 287 -36.99 -20.90 7.99
C GLN A 287 -35.67 -20.13 8.05
N ILE A 288 -34.55 -20.83 8.25
CA ILE A 288 -33.21 -20.23 8.22
C ILE A 288 -32.88 -19.71 6.83
N THR A 289 -33.21 -20.50 5.79
CA THR A 289 -33.04 -20.07 4.40
C THR A 289 -33.91 -18.87 4.07
N HIS A 290 -35.16 -18.84 4.53
CA HIS A 290 -36.03 -17.68 4.37
C HIS A 290 -35.46 -16.43 5.06
N LEU A 291 -34.93 -16.57 6.27
CA LEU A 291 -34.27 -15.48 6.99
C LEU A 291 -33.01 -15.00 6.27
N LEU A 292 -32.25 -15.91 5.65
CA LEU A 292 -31.11 -15.58 4.80
C LEU A 292 -31.54 -14.75 3.60
N CYS A 293 -32.56 -15.18 2.84
CA CYS A 293 -33.09 -14.41 1.71
C CYS A 293 -33.57 -13.02 2.14
N LEU A 294 -34.27 -12.92 3.28
CA LEU A 294 -34.72 -11.64 3.84
C LEU A 294 -33.55 -10.73 4.25
N SER A 295 -32.47 -11.29 4.80
CA SER A 295 -31.27 -10.53 5.16
C SER A 295 -30.55 -9.97 3.94
N ILE A 296 -30.50 -10.73 2.84
CA ILE A 296 -29.87 -10.29 1.58
C ILE A 296 -30.72 -9.19 0.93
N SER A 297 -32.05 -9.38 0.83
CA SER A 297 -32.93 -8.40 0.20
C SER A 297 -32.96 -7.05 0.93
N GLN A 298 -32.82 -7.06 2.26
CA GLN A 298 -32.71 -5.85 3.09
C GLN A 298 -31.26 -5.34 3.25
N ARG A 299 -30.30 -5.92 2.51
CA ARG A 299 -28.87 -5.52 2.48
C ARG A 299 -28.14 -5.63 3.84
N HIS A 300 -28.57 -6.57 4.69
CA HIS A 300 -27.88 -6.88 5.95
C HIS A 300 -26.80 -7.95 5.75
N VAL A 301 -25.71 -7.56 5.09
CA VAL A 301 -24.63 -8.49 4.69
C VAL A 301 -24.03 -9.27 5.87
N ALA A 302 -23.76 -8.63 7.01
CA ALA A 302 -23.18 -9.31 8.17
C ALA A 302 -24.10 -10.41 8.73
N LEU A 303 -25.42 -10.18 8.70
CA LEU A 303 -26.41 -11.17 9.08
C LEU A 303 -26.46 -12.31 8.07
N ALA A 304 -26.46 -11.99 6.77
CA ALA A 304 -26.40 -12.99 5.70
C ALA A 304 -25.16 -13.89 5.80
N VAL A 305 -23.98 -13.31 6.07
CA VAL A 305 -22.73 -14.07 6.30
C VAL A 305 -22.85 -15.01 7.50
N THR A 306 -23.45 -14.53 8.59
CA THR A 306 -23.66 -15.33 9.80
C THR A 306 -24.58 -16.52 9.49
N LEU A 307 -25.69 -16.29 8.79
CA LEU A 307 -26.66 -17.32 8.43
C LEU A 307 -26.13 -18.33 7.40
N ILE A 308 -25.34 -17.89 6.42
CA ILE A 308 -24.67 -18.77 5.44
C ILE A 308 -23.69 -19.73 6.12
N SER A 309 -23.16 -19.36 7.29
CA SER A 309 -22.22 -20.21 8.04
C SER A 309 -22.93 -21.28 8.89
N ASP A 310 -24.26 -21.29 8.94
CA ASP A 310 -25.04 -22.33 9.62
C ASP A 310 -25.02 -23.62 8.80
N GLU A 311 -24.54 -24.72 9.38
CA GLU A 311 -24.38 -26.02 8.70
C GLU A 311 -25.68 -26.58 8.11
N ARG A 312 -26.84 -26.11 8.59
CA ARG A 312 -28.16 -26.53 8.08
C ARG A 312 -28.49 -25.86 6.74
N VAL A 313 -27.80 -24.77 6.38
CA VAL A 313 -27.85 -24.17 5.03
C VAL A 313 -26.96 -25.01 4.12
N SER A 314 -27.60 -25.97 3.45
CA SER A 314 -26.93 -26.97 2.61
C SER A 314 -27.62 -27.08 1.24
N THR A 315 -27.06 -27.91 0.36
CA THR A 315 -27.58 -28.24 -0.99
C THR A 315 -29.08 -28.52 -1.01
N GLN A 316 -29.66 -29.10 0.04
CA GLN A 316 -31.09 -29.44 0.09
C GLN A 316 -32.00 -28.22 0.22
N HIS A 317 -31.51 -27.11 0.78
CA HIS A 317 -32.35 -25.97 1.15
C HIS A 317 -31.86 -24.64 0.56
N VAL A 318 -30.60 -24.52 0.14
CA VAL A 318 -29.97 -23.27 -0.32
C VAL A 318 -30.67 -22.65 -1.55
N ASP A 319 -31.32 -23.48 -2.37
CA ASP A 319 -32.09 -23.06 -3.54
C ASP A 319 -33.59 -22.88 -3.26
N LEU A 320 -34.05 -22.93 -2.00
CA LEU A 320 -35.43 -22.62 -1.68
C LEU A 320 -35.74 -21.16 -2.04
N PRO A 321 -36.77 -20.91 -2.87
CA PRO A 321 -37.10 -19.56 -3.30
C PRO A 321 -37.82 -18.77 -2.19
N ASP A 322 -37.66 -17.45 -2.23
CA ASP A 322 -38.50 -16.53 -1.48
C ASP A 322 -39.92 -16.40 -2.08
N SER A 323 -40.75 -15.52 -1.53
CA SER A 323 -42.12 -15.28 -2.02
C SER A 323 -42.20 -14.73 -3.45
N THR A 324 -41.08 -14.30 -4.03
CA THR A 324 -40.98 -13.81 -5.42
C THR A 324 -40.46 -14.86 -6.40
N GLY A 325 -40.08 -16.04 -5.90
CA GLY A 325 -39.43 -17.10 -6.67
C GLY A 325 -37.90 -16.95 -6.72
N ALA A 326 -37.29 -16.02 -6.00
CA ALA A 326 -35.85 -15.77 -6.06
C ALA A 326 -35.09 -16.59 -5.02
N THR A 327 -33.98 -17.23 -5.43
CA THR A 327 -33.08 -17.92 -4.50
C THR A 327 -32.10 -16.95 -3.82
N ALA A 328 -31.43 -17.40 -2.75
CA ALA A 328 -30.40 -16.61 -2.09
C ALA A 328 -29.28 -16.16 -3.06
N LEU A 329 -28.91 -17.02 -4.01
CA LEU A 329 -27.88 -16.72 -5.02
C LEU A 329 -28.33 -15.60 -5.97
N MET A 330 -29.60 -15.62 -6.39
CA MET A 330 -30.18 -14.57 -7.25
C MET A 330 -30.25 -13.22 -6.54
N LEU A 331 -30.74 -13.20 -5.30
CA LEU A 331 -30.83 -11.97 -4.50
C LEU A 331 -29.43 -11.38 -4.23
N THR A 332 -28.43 -12.24 -4.03
CA THR A 332 -27.04 -11.83 -3.84
C THR A 332 -26.45 -11.22 -5.11
N ALA A 333 -26.74 -11.81 -6.27
CA ALA A 333 -26.32 -11.34 -7.57
C ALA A 333 -26.94 -9.97 -7.92
N ASP A 334 -28.23 -9.81 -7.63
CA ASP A 334 -28.99 -8.56 -7.78
C ASP A 334 -28.47 -7.43 -6.86
N ALA A 335 -28.01 -7.77 -5.66
CA ALA A 335 -27.41 -6.83 -4.72
C ALA A 335 -25.91 -6.55 -4.96
N GLY A 336 -25.26 -7.29 -5.87
CA GLY A 336 -23.83 -7.12 -6.21
C GLY A 336 -22.84 -7.65 -5.16
N HIS A 337 -23.31 -8.49 -4.22
CA HIS A 337 -22.49 -9.01 -3.12
C HIS A 337 -21.65 -10.23 -3.53
N HIS A 338 -20.66 -10.01 -4.42
CA HIS A 338 -19.82 -11.07 -4.98
C HIS A 338 -19.15 -12.02 -3.96
N GLU A 339 -18.80 -11.53 -2.76
CA GLU A 339 -18.21 -12.35 -1.68
C GLU A 339 -19.16 -13.45 -1.15
N LEU A 340 -20.47 -13.25 -1.27
CA LEU A 340 -21.49 -14.23 -0.87
C LEU A 340 -21.81 -15.24 -1.98
N ILE A 341 -21.60 -14.86 -3.25
CA ILE A 341 -21.87 -15.71 -4.42
C ILE A 341 -21.01 -16.97 -4.34
N GLU A 342 -19.72 -16.82 -4.08
CA GLU A 342 -18.80 -17.97 -3.98
C GLU A 342 -19.23 -18.91 -2.85
N LYS A 343 -19.53 -18.37 -1.66
CA LYS A 343 -19.94 -19.18 -0.50
C LYS A 343 -21.23 -19.95 -0.76
N LEU A 344 -22.23 -19.31 -1.39
CA LEU A 344 -23.51 -19.98 -1.70
C LEU A 344 -23.31 -21.11 -2.73
N ILE A 345 -22.46 -20.89 -3.74
CA ILE A 345 -22.13 -21.93 -4.73
C ILE A 345 -21.37 -23.10 -4.08
N ASP A 346 -20.45 -22.81 -3.16
CA ASP A 346 -19.71 -23.85 -2.42
C ASP A 346 -20.62 -24.68 -1.50
N LEU A 347 -21.72 -24.08 -1.00
CA LEU A 347 -22.81 -24.78 -0.30
C LEU A 347 -23.79 -25.50 -1.24
N GLY A 348 -23.55 -25.41 -2.54
CA GLY A 348 -24.28 -26.13 -3.58
C GLY A 348 -25.46 -25.39 -4.19
N ALA A 349 -25.53 -24.07 -4.07
CA ALA A 349 -26.52 -23.27 -4.78
C ALA A 349 -26.38 -23.42 -6.30
N SER A 350 -27.49 -23.66 -6.98
CA SER A 350 -27.51 -23.85 -8.42
C SER A 350 -27.39 -22.51 -9.15
N VAL A 351 -26.31 -22.36 -9.92
CA VAL A 351 -26.15 -21.22 -10.87
C VAL A 351 -27.18 -21.24 -12.01
N ARG A 352 -27.93 -22.34 -12.15
CA ARG A 352 -28.97 -22.55 -13.17
C ARG A 352 -30.39 -22.45 -12.60
N ALA A 353 -30.56 -22.17 -11.32
CA ALA A 353 -31.90 -21.91 -10.78
C ALA A 353 -32.51 -20.70 -11.51
N GLU A 354 -33.83 -20.72 -11.70
CA GLU A 354 -34.59 -19.70 -12.40
C GLU A 354 -35.69 -19.14 -11.49
N ASP A 355 -35.90 -17.82 -11.53
CA ASP A 355 -37.00 -17.17 -10.85
C ASP A 355 -38.32 -17.28 -11.66
N SER A 356 -39.39 -16.67 -11.15
CA SER A 356 -40.70 -16.64 -11.81
C SER A 356 -40.71 -16.00 -13.21
N GLN A 357 -39.66 -15.27 -13.59
CA GLN A 357 -39.46 -14.66 -14.92
C GLN A 357 -38.44 -15.43 -15.77
N GLY A 358 -38.02 -16.63 -15.35
CA GLY A 358 -36.99 -17.40 -16.06
C GLY A 358 -35.59 -16.78 -15.94
N ARG A 359 -35.36 -15.86 -15.00
CA ARG A 359 -34.07 -15.19 -14.81
C ARG A 359 -33.19 -16.00 -13.86
N THR A 360 -31.92 -16.18 -14.23
CA THR A 360 -30.90 -16.78 -13.39
C THR A 360 -30.20 -15.73 -12.52
N ALA A 361 -29.31 -16.18 -11.64
CA ALA A 361 -28.44 -15.27 -10.90
C ALA A 361 -27.58 -14.38 -11.84
N LEU A 362 -27.10 -14.94 -12.96
CA LEU A 362 -26.27 -14.19 -13.90
C LEU A 362 -27.08 -13.11 -14.62
N SER A 363 -28.29 -13.41 -15.08
CA SER A 363 -29.14 -12.43 -15.74
C SER A 363 -29.49 -11.26 -14.82
N ARG A 364 -29.76 -11.53 -13.53
CA ARG A 364 -29.99 -10.50 -12.52
C ARG A 364 -28.75 -9.63 -12.26
N ALA A 365 -27.57 -10.22 -12.13
CA ALA A 365 -26.32 -9.44 -12.03
C ALA A 365 -26.07 -8.57 -13.27
N CYS A 366 -26.47 -9.04 -14.46
CA CYS A 366 -26.30 -8.33 -15.72
C CYS A 366 -27.28 -7.17 -15.89
N GLU A 367 -28.54 -7.38 -15.49
CA GLU A 367 -29.58 -6.34 -15.41
C GLU A 367 -29.17 -5.22 -14.43
N ALA A 368 -28.69 -5.60 -13.24
CA ALA A 368 -28.26 -4.67 -12.19
C ALA A 368 -26.89 -4.01 -12.43
N GLY A 369 -26.10 -4.48 -13.40
CA GLY A 369 -24.79 -3.90 -13.75
C GLY A 369 -23.62 -4.34 -12.87
N HIS A 370 -23.76 -5.42 -12.10
CA HIS A 370 -22.77 -5.86 -11.13
C HIS A 370 -21.68 -6.74 -11.75
N VAL A 371 -20.68 -6.10 -12.38
CA VAL A 371 -19.57 -6.75 -13.11
C VAL A 371 -18.86 -7.85 -12.31
N ARG A 372 -18.56 -7.62 -11.02
CA ARG A 372 -17.88 -8.62 -10.18
C ARG A 372 -18.76 -9.84 -9.88
N ALA A 373 -20.05 -9.61 -9.66
CA ALA A 373 -21.01 -10.68 -9.45
C ALA A 373 -21.22 -11.50 -10.73
N ALA A 374 -21.40 -10.82 -11.87
CA ALA A 374 -21.52 -11.46 -13.18
C ALA A 374 -20.28 -12.30 -13.51
N LYS A 375 -19.08 -11.76 -13.26
CA LYS A 375 -17.83 -12.50 -13.44
C LYS A 375 -17.75 -13.73 -12.55
N ALA A 376 -17.99 -13.59 -11.24
CA ALA A 376 -17.95 -14.70 -10.30
C ALA A 376 -18.92 -15.83 -10.69
N LEU A 377 -20.11 -15.49 -11.20
CA LEU A 377 -21.09 -16.47 -11.69
C LEU A 377 -20.61 -17.17 -12.97
N MET A 378 -20.05 -16.44 -13.93
CA MET A 378 -19.50 -17.04 -15.16
C MET A 378 -18.30 -17.93 -14.89
N ASP A 379 -17.39 -17.52 -14.00
CA ASP A 379 -16.23 -18.31 -13.57
C ASP A 379 -16.68 -19.65 -12.92
N ARG A 380 -17.91 -19.72 -12.41
CA ARG A 380 -18.55 -20.92 -11.84
C ARG A 380 -19.53 -21.61 -12.79
N GLY A 381 -19.48 -21.30 -14.10
CA GLY A 381 -20.21 -22.00 -15.15
C GLY A 381 -21.66 -21.56 -15.37
N ALA A 382 -22.03 -20.34 -14.96
CA ALA A 382 -23.33 -19.76 -15.32
C ALA A 382 -23.41 -19.51 -16.84
N ASP A 383 -24.56 -19.85 -17.44
CA ASP A 383 -24.76 -19.74 -18.89
C ASP A 383 -25.17 -18.31 -19.30
N ALA A 384 -24.25 -17.58 -19.93
CA ALA A 384 -24.50 -16.23 -20.45
C ALA A 384 -25.47 -16.20 -21.65
N ASN A 385 -25.67 -17.35 -22.32
CA ASN A 385 -26.59 -17.49 -23.46
C ASN A 385 -28.01 -17.88 -23.03
N HIS A 386 -28.23 -18.14 -21.74
CA HIS A 386 -29.56 -18.39 -21.18
C HIS A 386 -30.52 -17.28 -21.56
N ARG A 387 -31.76 -17.65 -21.87
CA ARG A 387 -32.84 -16.72 -22.25
C ARG A 387 -33.91 -16.74 -21.18
N ASP A 388 -34.26 -15.57 -20.67
CA ASP A 388 -35.38 -15.40 -19.75
C ASP A 388 -36.73 -15.63 -20.46
N ASN A 389 -37.84 -15.51 -19.72
CA ASN A 389 -39.19 -15.68 -20.27
C ASN A 389 -39.56 -14.62 -21.33
N HIS A 390 -38.79 -13.53 -21.44
CA HIS A 390 -38.93 -12.52 -22.50
C HIS A 390 -38.04 -12.81 -23.72
N GLY A 391 -37.28 -13.92 -23.68
CA GLY A 391 -36.36 -14.31 -24.73
C GLY A 391 -35.06 -13.53 -24.75
N LEU A 392 -34.75 -12.75 -23.71
CA LEU A 392 -33.56 -11.90 -23.61
C LEU A 392 -32.38 -12.68 -23.01
N THR A 393 -31.21 -12.55 -23.63
CA THR A 393 -29.93 -13.03 -23.09
C THR A 393 -29.34 -12.07 -22.06
N CYS A 394 -28.35 -12.53 -21.29
CA CYS A 394 -27.62 -11.67 -20.33
C CYS A 394 -27.01 -10.43 -21.01
N ALA A 395 -26.51 -10.56 -22.24
CA ALA A 395 -25.95 -9.44 -23.00
C ALA A 395 -27.03 -8.45 -23.44
N GLN A 396 -28.19 -8.95 -23.88
CA GLN A 396 -29.32 -8.10 -24.27
C GLN A 396 -29.93 -7.37 -23.08
N LEU A 397 -30.00 -8.02 -21.91
CA LEU A 397 -30.38 -7.37 -20.65
C LEU A 397 -29.37 -6.29 -20.28
N ALA A 398 -28.07 -6.60 -20.24
CA ALA A 398 -27.04 -5.60 -19.97
C ALA A 398 -27.11 -4.42 -20.95
N GLN A 399 -27.51 -4.64 -22.21
CA GLN A 399 -27.73 -3.58 -23.19
C GLN A 399 -28.97 -2.74 -22.92
N SER A 400 -30.12 -3.36 -22.63
CA SER A 400 -31.37 -2.64 -22.37
C SER A 400 -31.29 -1.75 -21.14
N PHE A 401 -30.42 -2.10 -20.19
CA PHE A 401 -30.16 -1.34 -18.96
C PHE A 401 -28.87 -0.48 -19.00
N ASP A 402 -28.25 -0.27 -20.18
CA ASP A 402 -27.00 0.50 -20.41
C ASP A 402 -25.80 0.09 -19.51
N GLN A 403 -25.68 -1.20 -19.20
CA GLN A 403 -24.63 -1.77 -18.36
C GLN A 403 -23.35 -2.07 -19.17
N ARG A 404 -22.70 -1.01 -19.68
CA ARG A 404 -21.57 -1.08 -20.62
C ARG A 404 -20.40 -1.95 -20.15
N GLN A 405 -20.09 -1.95 -18.86
CA GLN A 405 -18.97 -2.74 -18.33
C GLN A 405 -19.30 -4.22 -18.25
N VAL A 406 -20.57 -4.58 -18.00
CA VAL A 406 -21.03 -5.98 -18.07
C VAL A 406 -21.08 -6.43 -19.53
N LEU A 407 -21.53 -5.58 -20.45
CA LEU A 407 -21.50 -5.87 -21.89
C LEU A 407 -20.10 -6.20 -22.41
N ARG A 408 -19.07 -5.46 -21.97
CA ARG A 408 -17.67 -5.77 -22.30
C ARG A 408 -17.18 -7.09 -21.72
N LEU A 409 -17.74 -7.49 -20.57
CA LEU A 409 -17.44 -8.77 -19.93
C LEU A 409 -18.12 -9.94 -20.66
N LEU A 410 -19.35 -9.75 -21.14
CA LEU A 410 -20.14 -10.76 -21.85
C LEU A 410 -19.75 -10.90 -23.33
N ASN A 411 -19.30 -9.82 -23.95
CA ASN A 411 -18.80 -9.77 -25.33
C ASN A 411 -17.34 -9.31 -25.35
N PRO A 412 -16.38 -10.13 -24.85
CA PRO A 412 -14.97 -9.82 -25.00
C PRO A 412 -14.67 -9.83 -26.51
N THR A 413 -14.29 -8.69 -27.07
CA THR A 413 -13.75 -8.68 -28.45
C THR A 413 -12.41 -9.41 -28.41
N GLU A 414 -12.34 -10.60 -29.01
CA GLU A 414 -11.07 -11.29 -29.22
C GLU A 414 -10.16 -10.36 -30.04
N ILE A 415 -9.03 -9.96 -29.45
CA ILE A 415 -8.03 -9.19 -30.18
C ILE A 415 -7.34 -10.16 -31.13
N SER A 416 -7.39 -9.89 -32.42
CA SER A 416 -6.65 -10.69 -33.40
C SER A 416 -5.14 -10.52 -33.21
N ASP A 417 -4.34 -11.53 -33.60
CA ASP A 417 -2.87 -11.46 -33.58
C ASP A 417 -2.32 -10.19 -34.24
N LYS A 418 -2.96 -9.74 -35.34
CA LYS A 418 -2.57 -8.53 -36.08
C LYS A 418 -2.82 -7.26 -35.28
N GLU A 419 -3.97 -7.16 -34.61
CA GLU A 419 -4.27 -6.01 -33.75
C GLU A 419 -3.35 -5.97 -32.53
N LEU A 420 -3.03 -7.13 -31.95
CA LEU A 420 -2.07 -7.21 -30.85
C LEU A 420 -0.67 -6.79 -31.27
N HIS A 421 -0.21 -7.27 -32.43
CA HIS A 421 1.06 -6.86 -33.02
C HIS A 421 1.10 -5.34 -33.26
N GLN A 422 0.05 -4.77 -33.85
CA GLN A 422 -0.05 -3.34 -34.10
C GLN A 422 -0.04 -2.54 -32.79
N LEU A 423 -0.81 -2.97 -31.79
CA LEU A 423 -0.87 -2.33 -30.47
C LEU A 423 0.50 -2.28 -29.79
N LEU A 424 1.26 -3.37 -29.84
CA LEU A 424 2.63 -3.42 -29.30
C LEU A 424 3.61 -2.57 -30.13
N SER A 425 3.43 -2.51 -31.45
CA SER A 425 4.21 -1.64 -32.34
C SER A 425 3.95 -0.17 -32.05
N ASP A 426 2.69 0.25 -31.90
CA ASP A 426 2.28 1.62 -31.53
C ASP A 426 2.78 2.00 -30.13
N ALA A 427 2.86 1.03 -29.22
CA ALA A 427 3.46 1.20 -27.92
C ALA A 427 5.00 1.29 -27.96
N GLY A 428 5.63 1.03 -29.11
CA GLY A 428 7.07 1.20 -29.31
C GLY A 428 7.92 -0.06 -29.16
N PHE A 429 7.31 -1.25 -29.08
CA PHE A 429 8.03 -2.53 -29.07
C PHE A 429 8.39 -2.95 -30.49
N THR A 430 9.27 -2.17 -31.13
CA THR A 430 9.76 -2.41 -32.50
C THR A 430 11.26 -2.61 -32.52
N GLN A 431 11.76 -3.40 -33.47
CA GLN A 431 13.20 -3.64 -33.62
C GLN A 431 13.98 -2.33 -33.82
N GLN A 432 13.42 -1.41 -34.61
CA GLN A 432 14.07 -0.14 -34.93
C GLN A 432 14.25 0.73 -33.66
N ARG A 433 13.27 0.75 -32.75
CA ARG A 433 13.37 1.48 -31.47
C ARG A 433 14.32 0.78 -30.51
N ALA A 434 14.24 -0.55 -30.41
CA ALA A 434 15.18 -1.33 -29.62
C ALA A 434 16.63 -1.06 -30.06
N LYS A 435 16.89 -0.99 -31.37
CA LYS A 435 18.21 -0.69 -31.93
C LYS A 435 18.74 0.69 -31.52
N CYS A 436 17.88 1.71 -31.54
CA CYS A 436 18.26 3.05 -31.10
C CYS A 436 18.64 3.06 -29.61
N GLN A 437 17.84 2.42 -28.76
CA GLN A 437 18.19 2.30 -27.35
C GLN A 437 19.50 1.52 -27.11
N GLN A 438 19.75 0.46 -27.88
CA GLN A 438 21.01 -0.29 -27.81
C GLN A 438 22.21 0.58 -28.19
N ASN A 439 22.07 1.45 -29.20
CA ASN A 439 23.11 2.41 -29.58
C ASN A 439 23.41 3.41 -28.45
N LEU A 440 22.35 3.91 -27.77
CA LEU A 440 22.51 4.78 -26.59
C LEU A 440 23.22 4.06 -25.46
N ALA A 441 22.88 2.80 -25.20
CA ALA A 441 23.55 1.98 -24.20
C ALA A 441 25.04 1.75 -24.53
N ASP A 442 25.39 1.56 -25.80
CA ASP A 442 26.79 1.40 -26.22
C ASP A 442 27.57 2.69 -26.10
N TRP A 443 26.95 3.83 -26.41
CA TRP A 443 27.52 5.15 -26.16
C TRP A 443 27.74 5.38 -24.66
N LEU A 444 26.74 5.11 -23.81
CA LEU A 444 26.83 5.26 -22.35
C LEU A 444 27.94 4.40 -21.75
N GLN A 445 28.05 3.15 -22.23
CA GLN A 445 29.08 2.23 -21.78
C GLN A 445 30.48 2.78 -22.08
N GLU A 446 30.68 3.42 -23.23
CA GLU A 446 31.98 3.97 -23.59
C GLU A 446 32.34 5.20 -22.76
N VAL A 447 31.40 6.14 -22.60
CA VAL A 447 31.58 7.30 -21.71
C VAL A 447 31.90 6.84 -20.28
N ALA A 448 31.17 5.85 -19.77
CA ALA A 448 31.39 5.30 -18.44
C ALA A 448 32.78 4.64 -18.30
N ARG A 449 33.33 4.01 -19.33
CA ARG A 449 34.69 3.45 -19.30
C ARG A 449 35.76 4.52 -19.21
N VAL A 450 35.62 5.61 -19.97
CA VAL A 450 36.55 6.74 -19.90
C VAL A 450 36.53 7.35 -18.50
N LEU A 451 35.34 7.62 -17.95
CA LEU A 451 35.18 8.22 -16.62
C LEU A 451 35.73 7.37 -15.48
N THR A 452 35.70 6.04 -15.62
CA THR A 452 36.04 5.13 -14.50
C THR A 452 37.35 4.38 -14.70
N GLN A 453 37.96 4.49 -15.89
CA GLN A 453 39.23 3.87 -16.26
C GLN A 453 39.25 2.34 -16.06
N ASP A 454 38.08 1.68 -16.22
CA ASP A 454 37.94 0.23 -16.12
C ASP A 454 37.26 -0.38 -17.35
N ARG A 455 37.25 -1.72 -17.43
CA ARG A 455 36.67 -2.47 -18.54
C ARG A 455 35.20 -2.84 -18.31
N ARG A 456 34.41 -1.93 -17.72
CA ARG A 456 32.99 -2.19 -17.47
C ARG A 456 32.19 -2.45 -18.74
N GLN A 457 31.17 -3.26 -18.59
CA GLN A 457 30.18 -3.57 -19.62
C GLN A 457 28.78 -3.41 -19.04
N MET A 458 27.90 -2.82 -19.84
CA MET A 458 26.51 -2.59 -19.49
C MET A 458 25.67 -3.79 -19.95
N THR A 459 24.86 -4.35 -19.07
CA THR A 459 23.87 -5.41 -19.32
C THR A 459 22.52 -5.00 -18.71
N GLY A 460 21.49 -5.84 -18.86
CA GLY A 460 20.15 -5.55 -18.36
C GLY A 460 19.20 -5.06 -19.44
N SER A 461 17.94 -4.85 -19.07
CA SER A 461 16.84 -4.54 -20.02
C SER A 461 17.17 -3.31 -20.86
N TYR A 462 17.74 -2.28 -20.23
CA TYR A 462 18.12 -1.06 -20.94
C TYR A 462 19.16 -1.32 -22.05
N ALA A 463 20.20 -2.11 -21.76
CA ALA A 463 21.26 -2.40 -22.72
C ALA A 463 20.81 -3.33 -23.86
N GLU A 464 19.74 -4.09 -23.64
CA GLU A 464 19.15 -5.05 -24.57
C GLU A 464 18.12 -4.39 -25.51
N GLY A 465 17.45 -3.34 -25.05
CA GLY A 465 16.51 -2.55 -25.87
C GLY A 465 15.06 -3.06 -25.85
N TRP A 466 14.75 -4.11 -25.08
CA TRP A 466 13.43 -4.74 -25.07
C TRP A 466 12.78 -4.76 -23.69
N ALA A 467 11.45 -4.59 -23.68
CA ALA A 467 10.60 -4.68 -22.50
C ALA A 467 11.04 -3.77 -21.34
N ASN A 468 11.28 -2.49 -21.64
CA ASN A 468 11.87 -1.50 -20.74
C ASN A 468 10.88 -0.92 -19.72
N SER A 469 9.60 -0.76 -20.08
CA SER A 469 8.54 -0.32 -19.17
C SER A 469 7.43 -1.35 -19.14
N LEU A 470 7.35 -2.13 -18.06
CA LEU A 470 6.25 -3.06 -17.85
C LEU A 470 5.09 -2.43 -17.08
N VAL A 471 5.31 -1.29 -16.41
CA VAL A 471 4.24 -0.58 -15.68
C VAL A 471 3.27 0.08 -16.64
N GLN A 472 3.81 0.81 -17.64
CA GLN A 472 3.03 1.45 -18.70
C GLN A 472 2.87 0.56 -19.94
N VAL A 473 3.57 -0.58 -19.96
CA VAL A 473 3.64 -1.53 -21.07
C VAL A 473 3.86 -0.80 -22.39
N ASN A 474 4.96 -0.05 -22.46
CA ASN A 474 5.39 0.67 -23.64
C ASN A 474 6.92 0.61 -23.81
N GLY A 475 7.39 1.01 -24.99
CA GLY A 475 8.80 1.08 -25.37
C GLY A 475 9.51 2.33 -24.88
N ARG A 476 8.99 3.02 -23.85
CA ARG A 476 9.72 4.09 -23.14
C ARG A 476 10.63 3.44 -22.09
N THR A 477 11.78 4.05 -21.85
CA THR A 477 12.60 3.69 -20.68
C THR A 477 11.89 4.21 -19.44
N ALA A 478 11.67 3.34 -18.46
CA ALA A 478 11.02 3.69 -17.20
C ALA A 478 12.02 3.59 -16.04
N ALA A 479 11.66 4.15 -14.88
CA ALA A 479 12.50 4.08 -13.69
C ALA A 479 12.82 2.64 -13.22
N ASP A 480 12.00 1.65 -13.63
CA ASP A 480 12.21 0.23 -13.34
C ASP A 480 13.03 -0.52 -14.43
N SER A 481 13.55 0.20 -15.43
CA SER A 481 14.45 -0.39 -16.42
C SER A 481 15.80 -0.77 -15.81
N ASP A 482 16.04 -2.08 -15.70
CA ASP A 482 17.30 -2.62 -15.15
C ASP A 482 18.53 -2.17 -15.99
N ILE A 483 19.48 -1.51 -15.32
CA ILE A 483 20.84 -1.21 -15.80
C ILE A 483 21.86 -1.90 -14.90
N ASP A 484 22.57 -2.89 -15.45
CA ASP A 484 23.59 -3.65 -14.74
C ASP A 484 24.99 -3.31 -15.26
N TRP A 485 25.94 -3.03 -14.36
CA TRP A 485 27.33 -2.75 -14.72
C TRP A 485 28.25 -3.89 -14.25
N THR A 486 28.85 -4.59 -15.20
CA THR A 486 29.81 -5.68 -14.93
C THR A 486 31.23 -5.18 -15.15
N VAL A 487 32.07 -5.21 -14.12
CA VAL A 487 33.50 -4.81 -14.21
C VAL A 487 34.37 -6.05 -14.34
N LEU A 488 35.10 -6.16 -15.46
CA LEU A 488 36.04 -7.27 -15.67
C LEU A 488 37.37 -6.99 -14.97
N VAL A 489 37.73 -7.83 -14.01
CA VAL A 489 39.01 -7.77 -13.28
C VAL A 489 40.12 -8.39 -14.14
N ALA A 490 41.20 -7.65 -14.36
CA ALA A 490 42.38 -8.14 -15.09
C ALA A 490 43.23 -9.07 -14.21
N GLY A 491 43.89 -10.08 -14.81
CA GLY A 491 44.98 -10.82 -14.17
C GLY A 491 44.79 -12.33 -13.95
N GLN A 492 43.57 -12.87 -14.07
CA GLN A 492 43.34 -14.33 -13.98
C GLN A 492 42.35 -14.81 -15.06
N LYS A 493 42.77 -15.79 -15.87
CA LYS A 493 41.91 -16.53 -16.79
C LYS A 493 41.58 -17.89 -16.17
N PHE A 494 40.30 -18.21 -16.11
CA PHE A 494 39.84 -19.52 -15.66
C PHE A 494 39.52 -20.42 -16.85
N HIS A 495 39.71 -21.72 -16.66
CA HIS A 495 39.32 -22.72 -17.63
C HIS A 495 38.28 -23.63 -16.98
N LEU A 496 37.16 -23.82 -17.67
CA LEU A 496 36.17 -24.81 -17.27
C LEU A 496 36.75 -26.21 -17.51
N GLU A 497 36.67 -27.09 -16.52
CA GLU A 497 37.11 -28.49 -16.65
C GLU A 497 36.42 -29.16 -17.86
N GLY A 498 37.20 -29.85 -18.69
CA GLY A 498 36.72 -30.48 -19.93
C GLY A 498 36.67 -29.58 -21.18
N GLY A 499 36.88 -28.26 -21.04
CA GLY A 499 36.82 -27.29 -22.14
C GLY A 499 38.14 -26.59 -22.47
N CYS A 500 39.29 -27.27 -22.36
CA CYS A 500 40.58 -26.69 -22.71
C CYS A 500 41.53 -27.74 -23.32
N ASP A 501 41.90 -27.56 -24.59
CA ASP A 501 42.84 -28.44 -25.29
C ASP A 501 44.32 -28.17 -24.95
N ARG A 502 44.61 -27.16 -24.12
CA ARG A 502 45.99 -26.78 -23.79
C ARG A 502 46.58 -27.68 -22.72
N LYS A 503 47.23 -28.76 -23.17
CA LYS A 503 48.24 -29.49 -22.38
C LYS A 503 49.48 -28.59 -22.21
N GLY A 504 49.60 -27.81 -21.13
CA GLY A 504 50.93 -27.35 -20.69
C GLY A 504 51.16 -25.92 -20.20
N SER A 505 50.17 -25.07 -19.94
CA SER A 505 50.42 -23.83 -19.16
C SER A 505 49.87 -23.97 -17.75
N ALA A 506 50.63 -23.54 -16.74
CA ALA A 506 50.21 -23.47 -15.33
C ALA A 506 48.89 -22.68 -15.18
N ALA A 507 47.77 -23.38 -15.29
CA ALA A 507 46.44 -22.82 -15.28
C ALA A 507 45.65 -23.48 -14.15
N THR A 508 45.02 -22.67 -13.31
CA THR A 508 44.18 -23.15 -12.20
C THR A 508 42.91 -23.75 -12.78
N THR A 509 42.83 -25.09 -12.84
CA THR A 509 41.65 -25.81 -13.33
C THR A 509 40.57 -25.81 -12.24
N LEU A 510 39.39 -25.27 -12.53
CA LEU A 510 38.23 -25.36 -11.63
C LEU A 510 37.45 -26.63 -11.94
N ARG A 511 37.43 -27.59 -11.00
CA ARG A 511 36.71 -28.84 -11.17
C ARG A 511 35.19 -28.65 -11.10
N SER A 512 34.46 -29.14 -12.11
CA SER A 512 33.00 -29.27 -12.10
C SER A 512 32.66 -30.66 -11.55
N ARG A 513 32.03 -30.73 -10.38
CA ARG A 513 31.85 -32.01 -9.67
C ARG A 513 30.68 -32.81 -10.22
N SER A 514 30.89 -33.47 -11.36
CA SER A 514 30.44 -34.85 -11.57
C SER A 514 31.69 -35.74 -11.50
N ARG A 515 31.87 -36.39 -10.34
CA ARG A 515 32.92 -37.39 -9.97
C ARG A 515 34.31 -36.87 -9.53
N ARG A 516 34.48 -36.93 -8.18
CA ARG A 516 35.70 -37.09 -7.34
C ARG A 516 37.10 -36.83 -7.96
N ALA A 517 37.83 -35.86 -7.40
CA ALA A 517 38.95 -36.11 -6.46
C ALA A 517 39.45 -34.79 -5.84
N THR A 518 39.99 -34.89 -4.63
CA THR A 518 40.45 -33.81 -3.74
C THR A 518 41.93 -33.50 -3.98
N HIS A 519 42.28 -32.23 -4.19
CA HIS A 519 43.59 -31.71 -3.80
C HIS A 519 43.40 -30.36 -3.11
N LYS A 520 43.87 -30.28 -1.86
CA LYS A 520 44.03 -29.06 -1.07
C LYS A 520 44.94 -28.10 -1.84
N TRP A 521 44.48 -26.88 -2.06
CA TRP A 521 45.38 -25.75 -2.30
C TRP A 521 45.25 -24.80 -1.12
N GLN A 522 46.24 -24.86 -0.23
CA GLN A 522 46.67 -23.71 0.56
C GLN A 522 47.45 -22.80 -0.41
N SER A 523 46.95 -21.59 -0.67
CA SER A 523 47.79 -20.53 -1.22
C SER A 523 47.80 -19.36 -0.23
N GLU A 524 48.87 -19.32 0.56
CA GLU A 524 49.21 -18.26 1.50
C GLU A 524 49.64 -16.94 0.82
N GLN A 525 49.38 -16.75 -0.48
CA GLN A 525 49.67 -15.50 -1.19
C GLN A 525 48.44 -14.68 -1.58
N ALA A 526 47.22 -15.16 -1.27
CA ALA A 526 46.00 -14.34 -1.39
C ALA A 526 45.62 -13.61 -0.09
N ALA A 527 46.36 -13.82 1.01
CA ALA A 527 46.10 -13.19 2.31
C ALA A 527 46.70 -11.78 2.46
N ASN A 528 47.59 -11.34 1.55
CA ASN A 528 48.27 -10.04 1.63
C ASN A 528 47.78 -8.97 0.65
N LEU A 529 46.64 -9.20 -0.02
CA LEU A 529 45.89 -8.12 -0.66
C LEU A 529 44.68 -7.77 0.20
N GLN A 530 44.94 -7.13 1.34
CA GLN A 530 43.94 -6.29 2.00
C GLN A 530 43.59 -5.15 1.04
N TRP A 531 42.68 -5.41 0.10
CA TRP A 531 41.95 -4.33 -0.55
C TRP A 531 40.95 -3.80 0.49
N GLN A 532 41.40 -2.85 1.31
CA GLN A 532 40.49 -1.99 2.03
C GLN A 532 39.66 -1.24 0.98
N PRO A 533 38.34 -1.46 0.89
CA PRO A 533 37.51 -0.62 0.05
C PRO A 533 37.37 0.71 0.78
N ARG A 534 38.13 1.72 0.37
CA ARG A 534 37.75 3.10 0.69
C ARG A 534 36.45 3.38 -0.07
N ARG A 535 35.36 3.42 0.69
CA ARG A 535 33.98 3.74 0.30
C ARG A 535 33.32 2.74 -0.65
N ALA A 536 32.40 1.96 -0.09
CA ALA A 536 31.37 1.27 -0.85
C ALA A 536 30.50 2.32 -1.58
N VAL A 537 30.64 2.42 -2.90
CA VAL A 537 29.78 3.23 -3.76
C VAL A 537 28.67 2.32 -4.28
N CYS A 538 27.44 2.49 -3.79
CA CYS A 538 26.31 1.62 -4.10
C CYS A 538 25.14 2.39 -4.71
N GLY A 539 25.02 2.32 -6.03
CA GLY A 539 23.86 2.71 -6.86
C GLY A 539 23.96 2.10 -8.26
N LEU A 540 25.03 1.33 -8.50
CA LEU A 540 25.31 0.52 -9.65
C LEU A 540 25.56 -0.85 -9.05
N HIS A 541 24.85 -1.89 -9.46
CA HIS A 541 25.21 -3.27 -9.09
C HIS A 541 26.56 -3.61 -9.74
N ARG A 542 27.67 -3.13 -9.15
CA ARG A 542 29.03 -3.42 -9.62
C ARG A 542 29.33 -4.87 -9.27
N THR A 543 29.14 -5.74 -10.25
CA THR A 543 29.59 -7.12 -10.14
C THR A 543 31.01 -7.20 -10.69
N HIS A 544 31.93 -7.65 -9.84
CA HIS A 544 33.29 -7.96 -10.27
C HIS A 544 33.28 -9.32 -10.95
N ALA A 545 33.83 -9.39 -12.15
CA ALA A 545 33.83 -10.61 -12.95
C ALA A 545 35.21 -10.98 -13.50
N MET A 546 35.46 -12.28 -13.63
CA MET A 546 36.73 -12.84 -14.12
C MET A 546 36.51 -13.56 -15.46
N ARG A 547 37.47 -13.50 -16.38
CA ARG A 547 37.34 -14.11 -17.73
C ARG A 547 37.54 -15.63 -17.67
N SER A 548 36.70 -16.39 -18.38
CA SER A 548 36.79 -17.85 -18.48
C SER A 548 36.63 -18.35 -19.92
N THR A 549 37.19 -19.51 -20.28
CA THR A 549 37.00 -20.14 -21.60
C THR A 549 35.61 -20.76 -21.75
N ALA A 550 35.07 -20.71 -22.97
CA ALA A 550 33.72 -21.20 -23.30
C ALA A 550 33.68 -22.60 -23.96
N ALA A 551 34.80 -23.28 -24.19
CA ALA A 551 34.85 -24.44 -25.10
C ALA A 551 33.94 -25.62 -24.71
N ALA A 552 33.61 -25.80 -23.42
CA ALA A 552 32.66 -26.82 -22.98
C ALA A 552 31.19 -26.51 -23.33
N VAL A 553 30.91 -25.29 -23.83
CA VAL A 553 29.57 -24.74 -24.07
C VAL A 553 29.45 -24.10 -25.48
N SER A 554 30.50 -24.18 -26.31
CA SER A 554 30.59 -23.50 -27.61
C SER A 554 29.45 -23.87 -28.55
N ASP A 555 29.14 -25.16 -28.67
CA ASP A 555 28.08 -25.68 -29.55
C ASP A 555 26.72 -25.02 -29.33
N ARG A 556 26.33 -24.73 -28.08
CA ARG A 556 25.05 -24.07 -27.78
C ARG A 556 25.08 -22.56 -28.00
N ILE A 557 26.25 -21.94 -27.83
CA ILE A 557 26.43 -20.51 -28.17
C ILE A 557 26.33 -20.35 -29.69
N GLU A 558 26.95 -21.25 -30.45
CA GLU A 558 26.95 -21.27 -31.92
C GLU A 558 25.56 -21.43 -32.53
N LYS A 559 24.63 -22.12 -31.83
CA LYS A 559 23.23 -22.26 -32.28
C LYS A 559 22.50 -20.95 -32.49
N LEU A 560 22.73 -19.95 -31.63
CA LEU A 560 22.04 -18.65 -31.71
C LEU A 560 22.97 -17.51 -32.13
N LEU A 561 24.28 -17.66 -31.96
CA LEU A 561 25.28 -16.66 -32.33
C LEU A 561 26.26 -17.32 -33.31
N ARG A 562 26.14 -17.02 -34.61
CA ARG A 562 27.01 -17.55 -35.70
C ARG A 562 28.52 -17.24 -35.55
N ASN A 563 28.95 -16.63 -34.45
CA ASN A 563 30.33 -16.20 -34.19
C ASN A 563 30.88 -16.86 -32.92
N ASN A 564 32.12 -17.39 -33.01
CA ASN A 564 32.87 -17.93 -31.87
C ASN A 564 33.11 -16.86 -30.81
N LEU A 565 32.37 -16.95 -29.71
CA LEU A 565 32.66 -16.23 -28.48
C LEU A 565 33.54 -17.12 -27.61
N ASP A 566 34.85 -16.91 -27.68
CA ASP A 566 35.81 -17.74 -26.94
C ASP A 566 35.72 -17.63 -25.41
N HIS A 567 34.89 -16.70 -24.87
CA HIS A 567 34.92 -16.35 -23.45
C HIS A 567 33.55 -16.08 -22.81
N VAL A 568 33.34 -16.72 -21.66
CA VAL A 568 32.32 -16.40 -20.65
C VAL A 568 32.97 -15.69 -19.46
N HIS A 569 32.17 -15.26 -18.48
CA HIS A 569 32.71 -14.61 -17.29
C HIS A 569 32.15 -15.22 -16.00
N LEU A 570 32.96 -15.19 -14.93
CA LEU A 570 32.58 -15.65 -13.61
C LEU A 570 32.17 -14.45 -12.75
N VAL A 571 31.03 -14.52 -12.07
CA VAL A 571 30.53 -13.49 -11.15
C VAL A 571 30.45 -14.05 -9.72
N ARG A 572 30.71 -13.20 -8.71
CA ARG A 572 30.49 -13.56 -7.30
C ARG A 572 28.99 -13.58 -6.98
N ALA A 573 28.52 -14.60 -6.28
CA ALA A 573 27.11 -14.67 -5.88
C ALA A 573 26.91 -15.41 -4.55
N THR A 574 26.11 -14.82 -3.67
CA THR A 574 25.76 -15.37 -2.36
C THR A 574 24.65 -16.43 -2.51
N ARG A 575 24.82 -17.64 -1.95
CA ARG A 575 23.70 -18.54 -1.65
C ARG A 575 23.11 -18.19 -0.26
N PRO A 576 21.85 -18.56 0.02
CA PRO A 576 21.23 -18.45 1.36
C PRO A 576 21.93 -19.21 2.48
N SER A 577 22.94 -20.05 2.21
CA SER A 577 23.53 -20.96 3.21
C SER A 577 25.07 -21.07 3.19
N SER A 578 25.77 -19.95 3.00
CA SER A 578 27.21 -19.71 3.27
C SER A 578 28.23 -19.90 2.14
N THR A 579 29.22 -18.98 2.15
CA THR A 579 30.40 -18.73 1.30
C THR A 579 30.19 -18.04 -0.07
N ASN A 580 31.13 -17.15 -0.40
CA ASN A 580 31.17 -16.35 -1.63
C ASN A 580 31.58 -17.22 -2.82
N GLU A 581 30.62 -17.87 -3.48
CA GLU A 581 30.87 -18.72 -4.63
C GLU A 581 30.99 -17.90 -5.94
N LEU A 582 31.86 -18.35 -6.86
CA LEU A 582 31.92 -17.86 -8.24
C LEU A 582 30.96 -18.66 -9.11
N ARG A 583 30.24 -17.99 -10.03
CA ARG A 583 29.30 -18.63 -10.96
C ARG A 583 29.55 -18.20 -12.40
N VAL A 584 29.34 -19.11 -13.35
CA VAL A 584 29.42 -18.80 -14.79
C VAL A 584 28.21 -17.97 -15.21
N SER A 585 28.44 -16.79 -15.77
CA SER A 585 27.44 -15.87 -16.28
C SER A 585 27.50 -15.78 -17.80
N PHE A 586 26.31 -15.78 -18.40
CA PHE A 586 26.09 -15.64 -19.84
C PHE A 586 25.53 -14.26 -20.21
N SER A 587 25.48 -13.30 -19.28
CA SER A 587 24.81 -12.01 -19.51
C SER A 587 25.31 -11.25 -20.75
N PHE A 588 26.57 -11.43 -21.16
CA PHE A 588 27.10 -10.84 -22.40
C PHE A 588 26.61 -11.57 -23.66
N GLN A 589 26.49 -12.89 -23.61
CA GLN A 589 25.91 -13.70 -24.68
C GLN A 589 24.40 -13.42 -24.79
N GLU A 590 23.68 -13.43 -23.66
CA GLU A 590 22.27 -13.06 -23.57
C GLU A 590 22.03 -11.67 -24.20
N LYS A 591 22.81 -10.65 -23.80
CA LYS A 591 22.74 -9.31 -24.38
C LYS A 591 22.87 -9.32 -25.90
N ARG A 592 23.78 -10.13 -26.47
CA ARG A 592 23.96 -10.19 -27.93
C ARG A 592 22.78 -10.82 -28.64
N ILE A 593 22.21 -11.90 -28.11
CA ILE A 593 21.03 -12.55 -28.68
C ILE A 593 19.83 -11.60 -28.64
N MET A 594 19.58 -10.98 -27.49
CA MET A 594 18.49 -10.01 -27.31
C MET A 594 18.58 -8.83 -28.29
N ARG A 595 19.79 -8.45 -28.71
CA ARG A 595 20.03 -7.35 -29.65
C ARG A 595 19.80 -7.70 -31.12
N GLN A 596 19.63 -8.99 -31.44
CA GLN A 596 19.40 -9.48 -32.81
C GLN A 596 17.93 -9.78 -33.10
N LEU A 597 17.06 -9.67 -32.09
CA LEU A 597 15.64 -10.00 -32.23
C LEU A 597 14.95 -9.12 -33.28
N SER A 598 14.05 -9.75 -34.04
CA SER A 598 13.07 -9.07 -34.88
C SER A 598 11.96 -8.42 -34.04
N THR A 599 11.07 -7.66 -34.68
CA THR A 599 9.92 -7.07 -34.00
C THR A 599 9.04 -8.13 -33.33
N VAL A 600 8.65 -9.18 -34.05
CA VAL A 600 7.77 -10.24 -33.50
C VAL A 600 8.47 -11.03 -32.39
N GLN A 601 9.76 -11.37 -32.55
CA GLN A 601 10.55 -12.04 -31.52
C GLN A 601 10.68 -11.20 -30.23
N GLY A 602 10.93 -9.89 -30.38
CA GLY A 602 11.02 -8.95 -29.25
C GLY A 602 9.66 -8.68 -28.59
N GLN A 603 8.58 -8.68 -29.36
CA GLN A 603 7.21 -8.59 -28.85
C GLN A 603 6.84 -9.84 -28.05
N LEU A 604 7.15 -11.04 -28.55
CA LEU A 604 6.96 -12.29 -27.81
C LEU A 604 7.71 -12.25 -26.47
N PHE A 605 8.99 -11.85 -26.48
CA PHE A 605 9.75 -11.68 -25.24
C PHE A 605 9.10 -10.69 -24.27
N THR A 606 8.65 -9.54 -24.78
CA THR A 606 7.97 -8.52 -23.98
C THR A 606 6.72 -9.09 -23.34
N PHE A 607 5.96 -9.91 -24.08
CA PHE A 607 4.72 -10.50 -23.60
C PHE A 607 4.98 -11.58 -22.53
N ILE A 608 5.94 -12.48 -22.75
CA ILE A 608 6.36 -13.47 -21.74
C ILE A 608 6.84 -12.77 -20.47
N LYS A 609 7.68 -11.72 -20.62
CA LYS A 609 8.19 -10.95 -19.48
C LYS A 609 7.05 -10.24 -18.74
N PHE A 610 6.08 -9.67 -19.45
CA PHE A 610 4.88 -9.07 -18.85
C PHE A 610 4.11 -10.10 -18.03
N ILE A 611 3.89 -11.32 -18.57
CA ILE A 611 3.20 -12.38 -17.83
C ILE A 611 3.95 -12.71 -16.55
N PHE A 612 5.25 -12.96 -16.62
CA PHE A 612 6.04 -13.42 -15.47
C PHE A 612 6.24 -12.34 -14.40
N LYS A 613 6.36 -11.07 -14.80
CA LYS A 613 6.73 -9.97 -13.89
C LYS A 613 5.56 -9.11 -13.44
N ARG A 614 4.44 -9.11 -14.18
CA ARG A 614 3.29 -8.24 -13.89
C ARG A 614 1.98 -8.97 -13.78
N HIS A 615 1.64 -9.85 -14.73
CA HIS A 615 0.35 -10.53 -14.69
C HIS A 615 0.30 -11.60 -13.59
N LEU A 616 1.30 -12.49 -13.53
CA LEU A 616 1.38 -13.59 -12.57
C LEU A 616 1.38 -13.11 -11.09
N PRO A 617 2.10 -12.04 -10.70
CA PRO A 617 2.06 -11.54 -9.33
C PRO A 617 0.75 -10.84 -8.91
N LEU A 618 -0.13 -10.45 -9.84
CA LEU A 618 -1.43 -9.85 -9.48
C LEU A 618 -2.39 -10.87 -8.89
N THR A 619 -2.15 -12.15 -9.13
CA THR A 619 -3.02 -13.27 -8.74
C THR A 619 -2.28 -14.30 -7.88
N LEU A 620 -1.05 -14.00 -7.45
CA LEU A 620 -0.25 -14.84 -6.57
C LEU A 620 0.42 -13.98 -5.49
N ASP A 621 0.21 -14.33 -4.22
CA ASP A 621 0.83 -13.64 -3.07
C ASP A 621 2.36 -13.67 -3.07
N THR A 622 2.98 -14.50 -3.92
CA THR A 622 4.44 -14.60 -4.03
C THR A 622 4.88 -14.74 -5.49
N PRO A 623 5.71 -13.83 -6.02
CA PRO A 623 6.22 -13.93 -7.39
C PRO A 623 7.20 -15.10 -7.52
N GLY A 624 6.87 -16.13 -8.32
CA GLY A 624 7.71 -17.32 -8.50
C GLY A 624 8.69 -17.28 -9.70
N LEU A 625 8.47 -16.39 -10.68
CA LEU A 625 9.29 -16.28 -11.90
C LEU A 625 10.06 -14.96 -12.00
N LYS A 626 11.05 -14.93 -12.90
CA LYS A 626 12.00 -13.80 -13.08
C LYS A 626 12.33 -13.60 -14.56
N THR A 627 12.87 -12.43 -14.92
CA THR A 627 13.23 -12.05 -16.30
C THR A 627 14.13 -13.07 -17.01
N TYR A 628 15.06 -13.71 -16.29
CA TYR A 628 15.94 -14.71 -16.90
C TYR A 628 15.20 -16.00 -17.32
N HIS A 629 14.07 -16.34 -16.68
CA HIS A 629 13.22 -17.44 -17.14
C HIS A 629 12.59 -17.08 -18.48
N ALA A 630 12.10 -15.85 -18.64
CA ALA A 630 11.55 -15.36 -19.90
C ALA A 630 12.60 -15.36 -21.03
N LYS A 631 13.83 -14.91 -20.75
CA LYS A 631 14.94 -14.98 -21.72
C LYS A 631 15.28 -16.40 -22.13
N THR A 632 15.42 -17.28 -21.15
CA THR A 632 15.77 -18.69 -21.39
C THR A 632 14.69 -19.38 -22.22
N LEU A 633 13.42 -19.11 -21.93
CA LEU A 633 12.29 -19.62 -22.69
C LEU A 633 12.29 -19.09 -24.13
N LEU A 634 12.52 -17.79 -24.32
CA LEU A 634 12.69 -17.20 -25.66
C LEU A 634 13.84 -17.87 -26.44
N PHE A 635 14.98 -18.16 -25.80
CA PHE A 635 16.10 -18.80 -26.48
C PHE A 635 15.76 -20.22 -26.96
N PHE A 636 14.98 -20.98 -26.20
CA PHE A 636 14.46 -22.26 -26.67
C PHE A 636 13.48 -22.09 -27.85
N MET A 637 12.65 -21.04 -27.84
CA MET A 637 11.79 -20.73 -29.00
C MET A 637 12.60 -20.36 -30.25
N LEU A 638 13.69 -19.59 -30.10
CA LEU A 638 14.62 -19.28 -31.19
C LEU A 638 15.40 -20.51 -31.67
N GLU A 639 15.77 -21.43 -30.77
CA GLU A 639 16.39 -22.70 -31.16
C GLU A 639 15.43 -23.57 -31.97
N ARG A 640 14.13 -23.57 -31.60
CA ARG A 640 13.10 -24.39 -32.25
C ARG A 640 12.68 -23.88 -33.63
N HIS A 641 12.43 -22.58 -33.74
CA HIS A 641 11.89 -21.96 -34.97
C HIS A 641 12.97 -21.29 -35.83
N GLY A 642 14.23 -21.32 -35.38
CA GLY A 642 15.32 -20.57 -36.00
C GLY A 642 15.29 -19.08 -35.64
N THR A 643 16.36 -18.35 -35.99
CA THR A 643 16.48 -16.92 -35.70
C THR A 643 16.04 -16.03 -36.85
N ASP A 644 15.77 -16.60 -38.03
CA ASP A 644 15.44 -15.86 -39.25
C ASP A 644 14.01 -15.29 -39.20
N PRO A 645 13.83 -13.95 -39.19
CA PRO A 645 12.51 -13.33 -39.10
C PRO A 645 11.58 -13.65 -40.28
N GLU A 646 12.12 -14.08 -41.42
CA GLU A 646 11.32 -14.37 -42.62
C GLU A 646 10.64 -15.76 -42.56
N THR A 647 10.92 -16.55 -41.53
CA THR A 647 10.22 -17.82 -41.31
C THR A 647 8.75 -17.59 -40.96
N GLU A 648 7.89 -18.53 -41.37
CA GLU A 648 6.44 -18.45 -41.13
C GLU A 648 6.10 -18.32 -39.64
N ALA A 649 6.87 -18.98 -38.76
CA ALA A 649 6.68 -18.91 -37.32
C ALA A 649 6.78 -17.48 -36.77
N TRP A 650 7.69 -16.65 -37.30
CA TRP A 650 7.96 -15.30 -36.80
C TRP A 650 7.11 -14.20 -37.46
N GLN A 651 6.02 -14.57 -38.12
CA GLN A 651 5.08 -13.61 -38.72
C GLN A 651 4.07 -13.05 -37.70
N PRO A 652 3.58 -11.80 -37.87
CA PRO A 652 2.68 -11.15 -36.90
C PRO A 652 1.42 -11.93 -36.52
N HIS A 653 0.85 -12.69 -37.47
CA HIS A 653 -0.38 -13.47 -37.25
C HIS A 653 -0.18 -14.72 -36.37
N ASN A 654 1.05 -15.03 -35.96
CA ASN A 654 1.39 -16.17 -35.11
C ASN A 654 1.76 -15.78 -33.68
N LEU A 655 1.62 -14.51 -33.27
CA LEU A 655 2.13 -14.02 -31.98
C LEU A 655 1.47 -14.71 -30.76
N ILE A 656 0.15 -14.92 -30.79
CA ILE A 656 -0.61 -15.64 -29.74
C ILE A 656 -0.27 -17.13 -29.79
N ALA A 657 -0.12 -17.71 -30.99
CA ALA A 657 0.29 -19.10 -31.15
C ALA A 657 1.69 -19.37 -30.55
N LEU A 658 2.66 -18.50 -30.85
CA LEU A 658 4.00 -18.53 -30.25
C LEU A 658 3.97 -18.35 -28.73
N LEU A 659 3.09 -17.49 -28.22
CA LEU A 659 2.93 -17.31 -26.78
C LEU A 659 2.38 -18.57 -26.12
N ASN A 660 1.33 -19.17 -26.68
CA ASN A 660 0.76 -20.43 -26.21
C ASN A 660 1.81 -21.54 -26.19
N GLU A 661 2.59 -21.66 -27.27
CA GLU A 661 3.68 -22.63 -27.33
C GLU A 661 4.76 -22.37 -26.28
N SER A 662 5.10 -21.10 -26.03
CA SER A 662 6.05 -20.71 -24.98
C SER A 662 5.54 -21.13 -23.59
N LEU A 663 4.26 -20.93 -23.31
CA LEU A 663 3.63 -21.34 -22.05
C LEU A 663 3.58 -22.87 -21.92
N ASP A 664 3.24 -23.59 -22.98
CA ASP A 664 3.25 -25.06 -23.02
C ASP A 664 4.65 -25.61 -22.77
N MET A 665 5.67 -25.01 -23.39
CA MET A 665 7.07 -25.36 -23.17
C MET A 665 7.48 -25.10 -21.72
N MET A 666 7.12 -23.95 -21.15
CA MET A 666 7.38 -23.65 -19.74
C MET A 666 6.73 -24.67 -18.80
N LEU A 667 5.46 -25.01 -19.04
CA LEU A 667 4.73 -26.03 -18.27
C LEU A 667 5.42 -27.39 -18.37
N SER A 668 5.85 -27.79 -19.57
CA SER A 668 6.57 -29.04 -19.79
C SER A 668 7.86 -29.12 -18.98
N PHE A 669 8.61 -28.01 -18.90
CA PHE A 669 9.83 -27.95 -18.08
C PHE A 669 9.53 -28.09 -16.60
N ILE A 670 8.51 -27.38 -16.11
CA ILE A 670 8.09 -27.45 -14.71
C ILE A 670 7.65 -28.89 -14.35
N ASP A 671 6.86 -29.52 -15.21
CA ASP A 671 6.33 -30.87 -14.99
C ASP A 671 7.40 -31.97 -15.13
N SER A 672 8.48 -31.72 -15.89
CA SER A 672 9.55 -32.71 -16.11
C SER A 672 10.48 -32.94 -14.91
N SER A 673 10.63 -31.96 -13.99
CA SER A 673 11.49 -32.11 -12.82
C SER A 673 10.73 -32.68 -11.63
N SER A 674 11.33 -33.60 -10.88
CA SER A 674 10.79 -34.07 -9.59
C SER A 674 11.14 -33.15 -8.42
N SER A 675 12.03 -32.17 -8.63
CA SER A 675 12.46 -31.23 -7.59
C SER A 675 11.39 -30.15 -7.35
N PRO A 676 11.12 -29.77 -6.08
CA PRO A 676 10.20 -28.67 -5.76
C PRO A 676 10.78 -27.30 -6.10
N ASP A 677 12.11 -27.18 -6.20
CA ASP A 677 12.82 -25.92 -6.40
C ASP A 677 13.16 -25.64 -7.87
N GLU A 678 13.33 -26.68 -8.68
CA GLU A 678 13.72 -26.56 -10.09
C GLU A 678 12.55 -26.16 -10.97
N CYS A 679 12.80 -25.18 -11.83
CA CYS A 679 11.79 -24.56 -12.69
C CYS A 679 11.96 -24.98 -14.15
N MET A 680 13.16 -24.82 -14.71
CA MET A 680 13.45 -25.16 -16.11
C MET A 680 14.96 -25.37 -16.34
N PRO A 681 15.39 -26.10 -17.38
CA PRO A 681 16.81 -26.18 -17.73
C PRO A 681 17.35 -24.80 -18.16
N HIS A 682 18.62 -24.53 -17.88
CA HIS A 682 19.29 -23.35 -18.41
C HIS A 682 19.70 -23.58 -19.88
N PHE A 683 19.43 -22.62 -20.76
CA PHE A 683 19.64 -22.77 -22.21
C PHE A 683 21.08 -23.17 -22.56
N PHE A 684 22.08 -22.42 -22.08
CA PHE A 684 23.49 -22.71 -22.37
C PHE A 684 24.05 -23.87 -21.55
N MET A 685 23.43 -24.23 -20.43
CA MET A 685 23.95 -25.25 -19.52
C MET A 685 22.79 -26.15 -19.07
N PRO A 686 22.38 -27.14 -19.87
CA PRO A 686 21.18 -27.92 -19.57
C PRO A 686 21.27 -28.71 -18.26
N ASP A 687 22.46 -29.19 -17.88
CA ASP A 687 22.72 -29.99 -16.66
C ASP A 687 22.59 -29.19 -15.35
N ALA A 688 21.98 -28.03 -15.47
CA ALA A 688 22.32 -26.90 -14.67
C ALA A 688 21.05 -26.01 -14.58
N PRO A 689 20.03 -26.45 -13.82
CA PRO A 689 18.69 -25.88 -13.91
C PRO A 689 18.57 -24.48 -13.30
N LEU A 690 17.57 -23.76 -13.79
CA LEU A 690 17.04 -22.53 -13.21
C LEU A 690 16.00 -22.86 -12.15
N TYR A 691 16.01 -22.09 -11.07
CA TYR A 691 15.16 -22.29 -9.92
C TYR A 691 14.09 -21.20 -9.81
N PHE A 692 12.95 -21.57 -9.23
CA PHE A 692 11.92 -20.60 -8.85
C PHE A 692 12.48 -19.53 -7.92
N LYS A 693 11.89 -18.33 -7.96
CA LYS A 693 12.21 -17.29 -6.99
C LYS A 693 11.85 -17.81 -5.58
N ASN A 694 12.77 -17.66 -4.63
CA ASN A 694 12.68 -18.13 -3.24
C ASN A 694 12.86 -19.65 -3.03
N ALA A 695 13.37 -20.38 -4.03
CA ALA A 695 13.76 -21.79 -3.89
C ALA A 695 14.65 -22.03 -2.65
N GLY A 696 14.33 -23.05 -1.87
CA GLY A 696 15.06 -23.49 -0.68
C GLY A 696 14.94 -22.60 0.57
N ILE A 697 13.97 -21.68 0.64
CA ILE A 697 13.76 -20.78 1.80
C ILE A 697 12.83 -21.40 2.88
N GLY A 698 12.04 -22.44 2.54
CA GLY A 698 11.11 -23.12 3.48
C GLY A 698 9.81 -22.34 3.74
N GLY A 699 8.77 -23.00 4.27
CA GLY A 699 7.52 -22.36 4.76
C GLY A 699 6.39 -22.32 3.71
N ASP A 700 5.54 -21.27 3.70
CA ASP A 700 4.46 -21.06 2.70
C ASP A 700 4.96 -21.06 1.22
N PHE A 701 6.28 -20.96 1.04
CA PHE A 701 6.97 -21.00 -0.24
C PHE A 701 7.29 -22.43 -0.72
N ASP A 702 7.09 -23.46 0.11
CA ASP A 702 7.38 -24.87 -0.24
C ASP A 702 6.48 -25.41 -1.36
N ASN A 703 5.37 -24.71 -1.69
CA ASN A 703 4.49 -25.05 -2.81
C ASN A 703 4.57 -24.07 -4.01
N THR A 704 5.66 -23.29 -4.12
CA THR A 704 5.83 -22.29 -5.21
C THR A 704 5.68 -22.92 -6.60
N LYS A 705 6.23 -24.13 -6.79
CA LYS A 705 6.14 -24.86 -8.05
C LYS A 705 4.70 -25.12 -8.49
N ALA A 706 3.87 -25.72 -7.63
CA ALA A 706 2.49 -26.06 -8.00
C ALA A 706 1.68 -24.78 -8.23
N ARG A 707 1.81 -23.77 -7.36
CA ARG A 707 1.10 -22.49 -7.51
C ARG A 707 1.41 -21.79 -8.83
N VAL A 708 2.70 -21.71 -9.20
CA VAL A 708 3.11 -21.13 -10.49
C VAL A 708 2.59 -21.98 -11.65
N ARG A 709 2.72 -23.31 -11.58
CA ARG A 709 2.24 -24.23 -12.61
C ARG A 709 0.74 -24.10 -12.84
N ASP A 710 -0.06 -24.18 -11.78
CA ASP A 710 -1.51 -24.21 -11.87
C ASP A 710 -2.03 -22.86 -12.40
N ARG A 711 -1.41 -21.76 -12.00
CA ARG A 711 -1.72 -20.43 -12.54
C ARG A 711 -1.30 -20.26 -14.00
N LEU A 712 -0.15 -20.80 -14.41
CA LEU A 712 0.24 -20.82 -15.83
C LEU A 712 -0.71 -21.68 -16.67
N ARG A 713 -1.24 -22.79 -16.14
CA ARG A 713 -2.26 -23.61 -16.80
C ARG A 713 -3.56 -22.84 -17.00
N GLU A 714 -4.02 -22.11 -15.98
CA GLU A 714 -5.20 -21.25 -16.07
C GLU A 714 -5.02 -20.16 -17.13
N MET A 715 -3.90 -19.45 -17.11
CA MET A 715 -3.56 -18.43 -18.12
C MET A 715 -3.48 -19.03 -19.53
N ARG A 716 -2.99 -20.27 -19.64
CA ARG A 716 -2.92 -20.99 -20.91
C ARG A 716 -4.30 -21.40 -21.43
N SER A 717 -5.25 -21.71 -20.54
CA SER A 717 -6.64 -22.00 -20.91
C SER A 717 -7.46 -20.76 -21.25
N ASP A 718 -7.14 -19.61 -20.65
CA ASP A 718 -7.78 -18.30 -20.90
C ASP A 718 -6.78 -17.29 -21.44
N ILE A 719 -6.22 -17.56 -22.63
CA ILE A 719 -5.26 -16.64 -23.24
C ILE A 719 -5.91 -15.32 -23.65
N GLY A 720 -7.21 -15.33 -23.97
CA GLY A 720 -8.01 -14.15 -24.30
C GLY A 720 -8.07 -13.15 -23.15
N GLY A 721 -8.30 -13.62 -21.91
CA GLY A 721 -8.24 -12.80 -20.71
C GLY A 721 -6.88 -12.16 -20.47
N VAL A 722 -5.78 -12.89 -20.72
CA VAL A 722 -4.41 -12.36 -20.61
C VAL A 722 -4.16 -11.24 -21.63
N VAL A 723 -4.59 -11.45 -22.87
CA VAL A 723 -4.45 -10.49 -23.97
C VAL A 723 -5.28 -9.23 -23.71
N GLU A 724 -6.51 -9.36 -23.23
CA GLU A 724 -7.36 -8.21 -22.87
C GLU A 724 -6.79 -7.44 -21.67
N GLN A 725 -6.19 -8.13 -20.69
CA GLN A 725 -5.50 -7.44 -19.61
C GLN A 725 -4.27 -6.66 -20.09
N LEU A 726 -3.48 -7.24 -21.01
CA LEU A 726 -2.38 -6.53 -21.66
C LEU A 726 -2.93 -5.28 -22.39
N ARG A 727 -3.99 -5.42 -23.19
CA ARG A 727 -4.62 -4.31 -23.94
C ARG A 727 -4.99 -3.14 -23.06
N ARG A 728 -5.57 -3.39 -21.89
CA ARG A 728 -5.96 -2.35 -20.92
C ARG A 728 -4.77 -1.59 -20.35
N LEU A 729 -3.58 -2.19 -20.37
CA LEU A 729 -2.36 -1.63 -19.77
C LEU A 729 -1.42 -1.02 -20.82
N VAL A 730 -1.37 -1.55 -22.03
CA VAL A 730 -0.55 -1.01 -23.12
C VAL A 730 -0.95 0.43 -23.42
N ARG A 731 0.05 1.29 -23.57
CA ARG A 731 -0.12 2.70 -23.93
C ARG A 731 0.66 2.98 -25.21
N PRO A 732 0.00 3.42 -26.30
CA PRO A 732 0.69 3.94 -27.47
C PRO A 732 1.65 5.06 -27.08
N LEU A 733 2.75 5.16 -27.82
CA LEU A 733 3.69 6.26 -27.64
C LEU A 733 2.98 7.58 -27.96
N GLN A 734 3.02 8.52 -27.02
CA GLN A 734 2.53 9.88 -27.23
C GLN A 734 3.44 10.69 -28.16
N SER A 735 4.69 10.24 -28.34
CA SER A 735 5.71 10.90 -29.13
C SER A 735 6.73 9.87 -29.60
N GLU A 736 7.19 10.01 -30.84
CA GLU A 736 8.24 9.15 -31.41
C GLU A 736 9.62 9.42 -30.79
N LYS A 737 9.79 10.55 -30.08
CA LYS A 737 11.06 10.96 -29.50
C LYS A 737 11.50 10.02 -28.36
N PHE A 738 12.81 9.89 -28.23
CA PHE A 738 13.46 9.31 -27.05
C PHE A 738 13.73 10.42 -26.04
N TYR A 739 12.98 10.41 -24.95
CA TYR A 739 13.22 11.25 -23.78
C TYR A 739 14.32 10.58 -22.95
N PHE A 740 15.55 10.91 -23.29
CA PHE A 740 16.73 10.25 -22.78
C PHE A 740 17.76 11.30 -22.37
N HIS A 741 18.20 11.23 -21.12
CA HIS A 741 19.21 12.12 -20.57
C HIS A 741 20.43 11.28 -20.15
N PRO A 742 21.44 11.15 -21.02
CA PRO A 742 22.52 10.20 -20.77
C PRO A 742 23.32 10.48 -19.50
N PHE A 743 23.58 11.76 -19.21
CA PHE A 743 24.41 12.16 -18.10
C PHE A 743 23.75 11.93 -16.72
N THR A 744 22.49 11.49 -16.68
CA THR A 744 21.81 11.07 -15.44
C THR A 744 21.99 9.58 -15.13
N LEU A 745 22.47 8.79 -16.09
CA LEU A 745 22.66 7.33 -15.96
C LEU A 745 24.13 6.91 -15.84
N LEU A 746 25.04 7.88 -15.83
CA LEU A 746 26.48 7.63 -15.74
C LEU A 746 26.89 7.20 -14.33
N PRO A 747 28.00 6.46 -14.20
CA PRO A 747 28.50 6.06 -12.90
C PRO A 747 28.83 7.26 -12.00
N LEU A 748 28.28 7.26 -10.78
CA LEU A 748 28.55 8.27 -9.75
C LEU A 748 29.92 8.06 -9.09
N THR A 749 30.98 8.23 -9.88
CA THR A 749 32.38 8.25 -9.41
C THR A 749 33.00 9.57 -9.79
N ALA A 750 33.86 10.10 -8.92
CA ALA A 750 34.62 11.31 -9.19
C ALA A 750 35.32 11.20 -10.57
N PRO A 751 34.96 12.04 -11.54
CA PRO A 751 35.53 11.97 -12.87
C PRO A 751 36.99 12.48 -12.87
N PRO A 752 37.82 12.06 -13.83
CA PRO A 752 39.18 12.57 -13.96
C PRO A 752 39.18 14.08 -14.24
N ALA A 753 40.22 14.78 -13.80
CA ALA A 753 40.39 16.19 -14.15
C ALA A 753 40.75 16.34 -15.63
N VAL A 754 40.07 17.25 -16.33
CA VAL A 754 40.25 17.50 -17.76
C VAL A 754 40.67 18.96 -17.97
N THR A 755 41.60 19.21 -18.89
CA THR A 755 42.03 20.58 -19.27
C THR A 755 41.74 20.93 -20.72
N LYS A 756 41.36 19.93 -21.53
CA LYS A 756 40.96 20.07 -22.93
C LYS A 756 39.96 18.97 -23.27
N ILE A 757 38.96 19.31 -24.06
CA ILE A 757 37.99 18.34 -24.60
C ILE A 757 38.60 17.69 -25.85
N MET A 758 38.72 16.37 -25.84
CA MET A 758 39.21 15.58 -26.96
C MET A 758 38.16 15.47 -28.07
N GLU A 759 38.57 15.08 -29.27
CA GLU A 759 37.62 14.76 -30.35
C GLU A 759 37.10 13.32 -30.25
N GLY A 760 36.04 13.02 -31.00
CA GLY A 760 35.45 11.67 -31.04
C GLY A 760 34.42 11.43 -29.93
N ARG A 761 34.39 10.19 -29.38
CA ARG A 761 33.43 9.79 -28.34
C ARG A 761 33.87 10.14 -26.92
N ASP A 762 35.16 10.34 -26.70
CA ASP A 762 35.71 10.64 -25.37
C ASP A 762 35.30 12.03 -24.89
N LYS A 763 35.00 12.94 -25.83
CA LYS A 763 34.52 14.30 -25.55
C LYS A 763 33.34 14.38 -24.61
N PHE A 764 32.45 13.39 -24.63
CA PHE A 764 31.27 13.38 -23.76
C PHE A 764 31.67 13.11 -22.31
N ALA A 765 32.68 12.26 -22.08
CA ALA A 765 33.25 12.06 -20.75
C ALA A 765 34.02 13.29 -20.29
N ASP A 766 34.74 13.95 -21.21
CA ASP A 766 35.44 15.21 -20.94
C ASP A 766 34.46 16.31 -20.50
N VAL A 767 33.35 16.48 -21.22
CA VAL A 767 32.32 17.47 -20.87
C VAL A 767 31.69 17.17 -19.52
N TYR A 768 31.36 15.91 -19.23
CA TYR A 768 30.87 15.52 -17.91
C TYR A 768 31.88 15.88 -16.80
N SER A 769 33.16 15.67 -17.06
CA SER A 769 34.26 16.01 -16.14
C SER A 769 34.41 17.52 -15.95
N VAL A 770 34.35 18.30 -17.03
CA VAL A 770 34.42 19.77 -17.00
C VAL A 770 33.22 20.36 -16.26
N VAL A 771 32.00 19.88 -16.52
CA VAL A 771 30.80 20.32 -15.78
C VAL A 771 30.95 20.04 -14.28
N HIS A 772 31.42 18.85 -13.89
CA HIS A 772 31.72 18.52 -12.49
C HIS A 772 32.76 19.47 -11.88
N GLN A 773 33.86 19.75 -12.59
CA GLN A 773 34.89 20.69 -12.13
C GLN A 773 34.35 22.12 -11.97
N CYS A 774 33.54 22.59 -12.92
CA CYS A 774 32.95 23.93 -12.87
C CYS A 774 31.98 24.07 -11.69
N VAL A 775 31.12 23.09 -11.44
CA VAL A 775 30.22 23.08 -10.27
C VAL A 775 31.03 23.09 -8.96
N SER A 776 32.09 22.29 -8.87
CA SER A 776 32.99 22.29 -7.70
C SER A 776 33.72 23.64 -7.53
N GLY A 777 34.18 24.24 -8.62
CA GLY A 777 34.80 25.57 -8.62
C GLY A 777 33.84 26.67 -8.17
N LEU A 778 32.59 26.64 -8.63
CA LEU A 778 31.54 27.58 -8.20
C LEU A 778 31.26 27.50 -6.69
N GLN A 779 31.39 26.32 -6.08
CA GLN A 779 31.22 26.14 -4.64
C GLN A 779 32.45 26.60 -3.83
N SER A 780 33.67 26.48 -4.38
CA SER A 780 34.90 26.77 -3.64
C SER A 780 35.08 28.26 -3.35
N GLU A 781 35.29 28.64 -2.08
CA GLU A 781 35.62 30.02 -1.68
C GLU A 781 36.98 30.50 -2.23
N SER A 782 37.91 29.57 -2.51
CA SER A 782 39.27 29.87 -2.99
C SER A 782 39.41 29.84 -4.51
N SER A 783 38.30 29.75 -5.25
CA SER A 783 38.35 29.65 -6.71
C SER A 783 38.78 30.97 -7.36
N ASP A 784 39.81 30.88 -8.20
CA ASP A 784 40.29 31.98 -9.04
C ASP A 784 39.37 32.19 -10.25
N ARG A 785 39.05 33.46 -10.53
CA ARG A 785 38.15 33.87 -11.62
C ARG A 785 38.64 33.41 -12.98
N ASP A 786 39.90 33.72 -13.31
CA ASP A 786 40.44 33.44 -14.64
C ASP A 786 40.57 31.94 -14.88
N THR A 787 40.89 31.17 -13.83
CA THR A 787 40.94 29.72 -13.88
C THR A 787 39.55 29.11 -14.10
N LEU A 788 38.52 29.56 -13.36
CA LEU A 788 37.15 29.06 -13.54
C LEU A 788 36.60 29.43 -14.93
N MET A 789 36.80 30.67 -15.38
CA MET A 789 36.35 31.14 -16.70
C MET A 789 37.06 30.42 -17.84
N ARG A 790 38.37 30.15 -17.72
CA ARG A 790 39.10 29.32 -18.69
C ARG A 790 38.51 27.92 -18.78
N GLN A 791 38.14 27.32 -17.64
CA GLN A 791 37.51 26.01 -17.61
C GLN A 791 36.13 26.00 -18.28
N LEU A 792 35.32 27.02 -18.00
CA LEU A 792 33.99 27.20 -18.61
C LEU A 792 34.04 27.45 -20.11
N SER A 793 35.07 28.15 -20.60
CA SER A 793 35.26 28.42 -22.03
C SER A 793 35.35 27.15 -22.88
N LEU A 794 35.77 26.02 -22.28
CA LEU A 794 35.79 24.72 -22.95
C LEU A 794 34.40 24.26 -23.39
N LEU A 795 33.35 24.68 -22.68
CA LEU A 795 31.96 24.28 -22.95
C LEU A 795 31.24 25.26 -23.90
N HIS A 796 31.70 26.50 -24.01
CA HIS A 796 30.94 27.60 -24.62
C HIS A 796 30.60 27.36 -26.11
N GLU A 797 31.48 26.72 -26.86
CA GLU A 797 31.29 26.44 -28.30
C GLU A 797 30.47 25.18 -28.58
N LEU A 798 30.14 24.39 -27.55
CA LEU A 798 29.43 23.12 -27.70
C LEU A 798 27.92 23.34 -27.73
N GLN A 799 27.35 23.40 -28.92
CA GLN A 799 25.90 23.63 -29.12
C GLN A 799 25.02 22.62 -28.38
N TRP A 800 25.45 21.36 -28.30
CA TRP A 800 24.67 20.29 -27.68
C TRP A 800 24.56 20.35 -26.14
N CYS A 801 25.34 21.20 -25.47
CA CYS A 801 25.24 21.46 -24.03
C CYS A 801 25.28 22.97 -23.70
N LYS A 802 24.90 23.83 -24.65
CA LYS A 802 25.06 25.28 -24.58
C LYS A 802 24.31 25.91 -23.40
N CYS A 803 23.10 25.46 -23.11
CA CYS A 803 22.28 25.91 -21.98
C CYS A 803 22.99 25.67 -20.64
N ALA A 804 23.59 24.50 -20.47
CA ALA A 804 24.39 24.20 -19.27
C ALA A 804 25.62 25.12 -19.17
N ALA A 805 26.32 25.34 -20.28
CA ALA A 805 27.47 26.25 -20.33
C ALA A 805 27.07 27.69 -19.95
N LEU A 806 26.03 28.23 -20.57
CA LEU A 806 25.54 29.59 -20.31
C LEU A 806 25.09 29.78 -18.86
N CYS A 807 24.36 28.80 -18.28
CA CYS A 807 23.97 28.86 -16.87
C CYS A 807 25.20 28.89 -15.93
N LEU A 808 26.19 28.03 -16.17
CA LEU A 808 27.40 27.97 -15.35
C LEU A 808 28.25 29.25 -15.48
N ILE A 809 28.34 29.84 -16.68
CA ILE A 809 29.03 31.12 -16.91
C ILE A 809 28.29 32.26 -16.20
N ALA A 810 26.96 32.32 -16.29
CA ALA A 810 26.16 33.32 -15.58
C ALA A 810 26.34 33.21 -14.05
N MET A 811 26.33 31.99 -13.51
CA MET A 811 26.64 31.75 -12.10
C MET A 811 28.05 32.20 -11.71
N ALA A 812 29.05 32.00 -12.58
CA ALA A 812 30.41 32.44 -12.32
C ALA A 812 30.49 33.97 -12.25
N HIS A 813 29.85 34.68 -13.19
CA HIS A 813 29.75 36.14 -13.13
C HIS A 813 29.08 36.62 -11.84
N LEU A 814 27.96 36.02 -11.44
CA LEU A 814 27.29 36.36 -10.16
C LEU A 814 28.21 36.12 -8.95
N LYS A 815 28.94 35.01 -8.93
CA LYS A 815 29.92 34.70 -7.87
C LYS A 815 30.99 35.78 -7.72
N PHE A 816 31.44 36.38 -8.82
CA PHE A 816 32.46 37.43 -8.83
C PHE A 816 31.88 38.86 -8.85
N GLY A 817 30.57 39.03 -8.65
CA GLY A 817 29.92 40.34 -8.56
C GLY A 817 29.69 41.06 -9.90
N GLU A 818 29.77 40.33 -11.02
CA GLU A 818 29.64 40.84 -12.39
C GLU A 818 28.19 40.71 -12.90
N SER A 819 27.23 41.33 -12.20
CA SER A 819 25.79 41.14 -12.47
C SER A 819 25.35 41.54 -13.89
N GLU A 820 25.98 42.56 -14.50
CA GLU A 820 25.65 42.99 -15.87
C GLU A 820 25.99 41.92 -16.92
N GLU A 821 27.08 41.17 -16.73
CA GLU A 821 27.45 40.08 -17.63
C GLU A 821 26.52 38.87 -17.45
N ALA A 822 26.12 38.58 -16.20
CA ALA A 822 25.10 37.57 -15.92
C ALA A 822 23.75 37.92 -16.55
N GLU A 823 23.35 39.20 -16.56
CA GLU A 823 22.12 39.69 -17.19
C GLU A 823 22.15 39.49 -18.72
N LYS A 824 23.28 39.77 -19.38
CA LYS A 824 23.45 39.52 -20.83
C LYS A 824 23.29 38.05 -21.18
N LEU A 825 23.87 37.15 -20.37
CA LEU A 825 23.74 35.70 -20.57
C LEU A 825 22.30 35.23 -20.33
N ALA A 826 21.58 35.83 -19.38
CA ALA A 826 20.16 35.56 -19.18
C ALA A 826 19.32 35.97 -20.41
N MET A 827 19.65 37.09 -21.07
CA MET A 827 19.01 37.48 -22.34
C MET A 827 19.35 36.50 -23.47
N GLU A 828 20.59 36.00 -23.56
CA GLU A 828 20.97 34.95 -24.52
C GLU A 828 20.15 33.66 -24.28
N LEU A 829 19.94 33.29 -23.02
CA LEU A 829 19.15 32.12 -22.64
C LEU A 829 17.66 32.24 -23.05
N GLN A 830 17.08 33.44 -23.13
CA GLN A 830 15.68 33.64 -23.54
C GLN A 830 15.42 33.21 -25.00
N ILE A 831 16.40 33.40 -25.89
CA ILE A 831 16.29 33.06 -27.31
C ILE A 831 16.88 31.68 -27.65
N HIS A 832 17.58 31.06 -26.70
CA HIS A 832 18.23 29.76 -26.90
C HIS A 832 17.23 28.61 -26.69
N GLN A 833 17.11 27.74 -27.70
CA GLN A 833 16.17 26.62 -27.66
C GLN A 833 16.86 25.31 -27.30
N VAL A 834 16.35 24.66 -26.25
CA VAL A 834 16.73 23.31 -25.85
C VAL A 834 15.79 22.25 -26.42
N VAL A 835 16.33 21.06 -26.68
CA VAL A 835 15.61 19.92 -27.24
C VAL A 835 15.25 18.95 -26.12
N SER A 836 13.95 18.70 -25.94
CA SER A 836 13.43 17.84 -24.87
C SER A 836 13.54 16.33 -25.13
N GLY A 837 13.80 15.92 -26.37
CA GLY A 837 13.98 14.51 -26.72
C GLY A 837 14.57 14.33 -28.11
N LEU A 838 15.29 13.22 -28.29
CA LEU A 838 16.01 12.89 -29.52
C LEU A 838 15.13 12.12 -30.49
N LYS A 839 15.22 12.40 -31.80
CA LYS A 839 14.50 11.60 -32.79
C LYS A 839 15.24 10.29 -33.02
N GLN A 840 14.52 9.28 -33.48
CA GLN A 840 15.09 7.97 -33.77
C GLN A 840 16.24 8.03 -34.78
N GLN A 841 16.11 8.89 -35.79
CA GLN A 841 17.11 9.10 -36.85
C GLN A 841 18.42 9.66 -36.27
N ASP A 842 18.33 10.55 -35.27
CA ASP A 842 19.47 11.18 -34.59
C ASP A 842 20.24 10.21 -33.69
N ILE A 843 19.67 9.05 -33.37
CA ILE A 843 20.30 8.04 -32.49
C ILE A 843 20.91 6.91 -33.30
N GLN A 844 20.42 6.68 -34.51
CA GLN A 844 20.79 5.52 -35.32
C GLN A 844 22.29 5.49 -35.67
N TYR A 845 22.91 6.65 -35.89
CA TYR A 845 24.30 6.76 -36.34
C TYR A 845 25.20 7.48 -35.32
N LYS A 846 24.80 8.67 -34.88
CA LYS A 846 25.59 9.54 -34.00
C LYS A 846 24.67 10.57 -33.35
N LEU A 847 24.86 10.83 -32.05
CA LEU A 847 24.12 11.88 -31.34
C LEU A 847 24.32 13.26 -32.01
N PRO A 848 23.27 14.08 -32.08
CA PRO A 848 23.33 15.38 -32.76
C PRO A 848 24.24 16.33 -31.98
N GLU A 849 25.07 17.09 -32.69
CA GLU A 849 25.98 18.05 -32.05
C GLU A 849 25.49 19.49 -32.18
N ASP A 850 24.58 19.75 -33.13
CA ASP A 850 24.08 21.08 -33.47
C ASP A 850 22.77 21.42 -32.73
N SER A 851 22.39 20.64 -31.71
CA SER A 851 21.14 20.79 -30.98
C SER A 851 21.34 20.52 -29.50
N ASP A 852 20.81 21.40 -28.65
CA ASP A 852 21.05 21.36 -27.21
C ASP A 852 20.15 20.37 -26.47
N TRP A 853 20.63 19.16 -26.26
CA TRP A 853 19.92 18.09 -25.55
C TRP A 853 20.58 17.69 -24.22
N ALA A 854 21.80 18.15 -23.95
CA ALA A 854 22.56 17.78 -22.75
C ALA A 854 22.43 18.84 -21.64
N TRP A 855 21.26 18.88 -21.03
CA TRP A 855 20.92 19.88 -20.01
C TRP A 855 20.49 19.26 -18.66
N ARG A 856 20.59 17.93 -18.50
CA ARG A 856 20.38 17.23 -17.22
C ARG A 856 21.60 16.38 -16.85
N PHE A 857 22.09 16.52 -15.62
CA PHE A 857 23.29 15.83 -15.14
C PHE A 857 23.06 15.25 -13.74
N CYS A 858 23.55 14.04 -13.50
CA CYS A 858 23.77 13.52 -12.15
C CYS A 858 25.27 13.47 -11.88
N LEU A 859 25.74 14.21 -10.89
CA LEU A 859 27.16 14.33 -10.53
C LEU A 859 27.41 13.64 -9.17
N PRO A 860 28.59 13.01 -8.96
CA PRO A 860 28.95 12.51 -7.64
C PRO A 860 29.02 13.67 -6.63
N CYS A 861 28.47 13.46 -5.43
CA CYS A 861 28.34 14.53 -4.44
C CYS A 861 28.44 13.95 -3.02
N ASP A 862 29.32 14.49 -2.18
CA ASP A 862 29.47 14.02 -0.78
C ASP A 862 28.62 14.84 0.21
N SER A 863 28.21 16.05 -0.15
CA SER A 863 27.48 16.99 0.70
C SER A 863 26.71 18.00 -0.16
N PRO A 864 25.56 18.54 0.29
CA PRO A 864 24.78 19.46 -0.53
C PRO A 864 25.62 20.71 -0.88
N PRO A 865 25.70 21.10 -2.17
CA PRO A 865 26.44 22.29 -2.55
C PRO A 865 25.75 23.54 -2.01
N ARG A 866 26.53 24.60 -1.78
CA ARG A 866 26.04 25.91 -1.36
C ARG A 866 26.51 26.98 -2.33
N PHE A 867 25.57 27.79 -2.82
CA PHE A 867 25.85 28.87 -3.76
C PHE A 867 25.26 30.17 -3.18
N PRO A 868 25.93 30.81 -2.22
CA PRO A 868 25.38 31.96 -1.49
C PRO A 868 25.13 33.19 -2.37
N PHE A 869 25.70 33.22 -3.58
CA PHE A 869 25.47 34.24 -4.60
C PHE A 869 24.19 34.01 -5.43
N LEU A 870 23.45 32.92 -5.20
CA LEU A 870 22.17 32.64 -5.86
C LEU A 870 20.98 32.85 -4.92
N PRO A 871 19.80 33.24 -5.44
CA PRO A 871 18.56 33.28 -4.67
C PRO A 871 18.19 31.92 -4.06
N GLU A 872 17.42 31.95 -2.96
CA GLU A 872 17.07 30.76 -2.18
C GLU A 872 16.43 29.66 -3.04
N PHE A 873 15.43 30.01 -3.85
CA PHE A 873 14.77 29.03 -4.73
C PHE A 873 15.72 28.46 -5.78
N THR A 874 16.53 29.30 -6.44
CA THR A 874 17.51 28.85 -7.45
C THR A 874 18.51 27.86 -6.87
N GLN A 875 18.93 28.03 -5.61
CA GLN A 875 19.80 27.07 -4.92
C GLN A 875 19.14 25.69 -4.76
N THR A 876 17.81 25.63 -4.61
CA THR A 876 17.09 24.35 -4.47
C THR A 876 17.07 23.50 -5.75
N LEU A 877 17.39 24.09 -6.92
CA LEU A 877 17.50 23.38 -8.20
C LEU A 877 18.78 22.51 -8.30
N PHE A 878 19.67 22.62 -7.31
CA PHE A 878 20.82 21.75 -7.12
C PHE A 878 20.45 20.64 -6.13
N THR A 879 19.58 19.73 -6.58
CA THR A 879 18.98 18.69 -5.74
C THR A 879 20.01 17.63 -5.33
N ALA A 880 20.52 17.75 -4.10
CA ALA A 880 21.43 16.77 -3.51
C ALA A 880 20.65 15.62 -2.85
N ARG A 881 20.75 14.43 -3.43
CA ARG A 881 20.12 13.21 -2.92
C ARG A 881 21.13 12.43 -2.09
N LEU A 882 21.04 12.56 -0.76
CA LEU A 882 21.98 12.01 0.20
C LEU A 882 21.38 10.81 0.96
N SER A 883 20.93 9.78 0.24
CA SER A 883 20.40 8.57 0.88
C SER A 883 21.55 7.65 1.33
N GLN A 884 21.66 7.42 2.65
CA GLN A 884 22.52 6.35 3.17
C GLN A 884 21.78 5.01 3.08
N PRO A 885 22.40 3.92 2.57
CA PRO A 885 23.81 3.78 2.20
C PRO A 885 24.11 3.88 0.68
N LEU A 886 23.22 4.47 -0.13
CA LEU A 886 23.04 4.09 -1.55
C LEU A 886 23.29 5.21 -2.59
N SER A 887 24.47 5.83 -2.55
CA SER A 887 25.02 6.78 -3.55
C SER A 887 24.48 8.22 -3.49
N SER A 888 25.23 9.03 -2.76
CA SER A 888 25.08 10.48 -2.71
C SER A 888 25.42 11.11 -4.07
N HIS A 889 24.46 11.84 -4.63
CA HIS A 889 24.62 12.53 -5.92
C HIS A 889 23.91 13.88 -5.94
N LEU A 890 24.34 14.70 -6.89
CA LEU A 890 23.77 16.00 -7.20
C LEU A 890 23.08 15.90 -8.56
N TYR A 891 21.76 16.06 -8.57
CA TYR A 891 21.00 16.24 -9.79
C TYR A 891 20.93 17.72 -10.14
N VAL A 892 21.21 18.06 -11.40
CA VAL A 892 21.12 19.43 -11.92
C VAL A 892 20.36 19.41 -13.23
N ASN A 893 19.25 20.16 -13.26
CA ASN A 893 18.48 20.44 -14.47
C ASN A 893 18.77 21.88 -14.94
N PHE A 894 19.71 22.02 -15.88
CA PHE A 894 20.14 23.32 -16.41
C PHE A 894 19.04 24.07 -17.15
N ARG A 895 18.01 23.38 -17.62
CA ARG A 895 16.83 24.04 -18.19
C ARG A 895 16.03 24.76 -17.10
N CYS A 896 15.78 24.13 -15.96
CA CYS A 896 15.18 24.80 -14.79
C CYS A 896 16.04 25.98 -14.33
N LEU A 897 17.36 25.77 -14.27
CA LEU A 897 18.30 26.80 -13.85
C LEU A 897 18.30 28.00 -14.80
N SER A 898 18.26 27.76 -16.12
CA SER A 898 18.11 28.81 -17.13
C SER A 898 16.86 29.65 -16.87
N TRP A 899 15.71 29.01 -16.68
CA TRP A 899 14.46 29.73 -16.40
C TRP A 899 14.49 30.50 -15.08
N SER A 900 15.08 29.92 -14.03
CA SER A 900 15.23 30.60 -12.75
C SER A 900 16.17 31.80 -12.87
N LEU A 901 17.31 31.69 -13.57
CA LEU A 901 18.22 32.81 -13.82
C LEU A 901 17.55 33.92 -14.63
N GLN A 902 16.80 33.57 -15.68
CA GLN A 902 15.98 34.54 -16.42
C GLN A 902 14.97 35.23 -15.51
N ALA A 903 14.31 34.47 -14.62
CA ALA A 903 13.29 35.02 -13.74
C ALA A 903 13.85 35.98 -12.69
N GLU A 904 15.00 35.65 -12.12
CA GLU A 904 15.63 36.43 -11.06
C GLU A 904 16.37 37.66 -11.61
N LEU A 905 17.06 37.52 -12.74
CA LEU A 905 17.89 38.60 -13.31
C LEU A 905 17.09 39.57 -14.18
N LEU A 906 16.01 39.12 -14.83
CA LEU A 906 15.24 39.93 -15.79
C LEU A 906 13.87 40.39 -15.26
N ARG A 907 13.54 40.13 -13.98
CA ARG A 907 12.21 40.40 -13.39
C ARG A 907 11.61 41.78 -13.68
N ASN A 908 12.45 42.81 -13.77
CA ASN A 908 12.06 44.21 -13.97
C ASN A 908 12.54 44.79 -15.32
N ARG A 909 12.91 43.92 -16.27
CA ARG A 909 13.50 44.31 -17.57
C ARG A 909 12.64 43.78 -18.71
N ALA A 910 12.68 44.48 -19.85
CA ALA A 910 12.06 44.03 -21.08
C ALA A 910 13.09 43.29 -21.97
N PRO A 911 12.73 42.16 -22.60
CA PRO A 911 11.41 41.51 -22.53
C PRO A 911 11.24 40.68 -21.25
N ALA A 912 10.02 40.72 -20.69
CA ALA A 912 9.64 39.92 -19.53
C ALA A 912 9.67 38.41 -19.87
N ILE A 913 9.70 37.56 -18.84
CA ILE A 913 9.70 36.09 -18.98
C ILE A 913 8.48 35.65 -19.80
N ALA A 914 8.71 34.93 -20.90
CA ALA A 914 7.66 34.37 -21.74
C ALA A 914 7.17 33.01 -21.18
N PHE A 915 6.40 33.03 -20.08
CA PHE A 915 5.87 31.81 -19.45
C PHE A 915 5.04 30.93 -20.41
N ASP A 916 4.28 31.53 -21.33
CA ASP A 916 3.49 30.80 -22.32
C ASP A 916 4.37 29.96 -23.25
N HIS A 917 5.50 30.54 -23.70
CA HIS A 917 6.48 29.82 -24.51
C HIS A 917 7.13 28.67 -23.74
N TRP A 918 7.37 28.86 -22.43
CA TRP A 918 7.86 27.79 -21.58
C TRP A 918 6.83 26.67 -21.43
N ILE A 919 5.55 26.98 -21.29
CA ILE A 919 4.49 25.97 -21.23
C ILE A 919 4.44 25.14 -22.52
N GLU A 920 4.46 25.77 -23.70
CA GLU A 920 4.51 25.07 -24.99
C GLU A 920 5.68 24.08 -25.03
N GLN A 921 6.82 24.50 -24.48
CA GLN A 921 8.04 23.73 -24.37
C GLN A 921 7.99 22.56 -23.36
N LEU A 922 7.02 22.54 -22.44
CA LEU A 922 6.82 21.51 -21.40
C LEU A 922 5.79 20.44 -21.75
N LEU A 923 4.89 20.68 -22.71
CA LEU A 923 3.79 19.77 -23.05
C LEU A 923 4.22 18.38 -23.59
N GLY A 924 5.51 18.19 -23.93
CA GLY A 924 6.02 16.93 -24.49
C GLY A 924 6.30 15.83 -23.45
N ASP A 925 7.25 16.08 -22.54
CA ASP A 925 7.62 15.16 -21.46
C ASP A 925 8.21 15.96 -20.29
N PRO A 926 7.34 16.58 -19.48
CA PRO A 926 7.81 17.48 -18.44
C PRO A 926 8.50 16.72 -17.31
N ASP A 927 9.59 17.27 -16.79
CA ASP A 927 10.20 16.83 -15.53
C ASP A 927 9.56 17.50 -14.32
N LEU A 928 9.60 16.81 -13.18
CA LEU A 928 8.98 17.27 -11.94
C LEU A 928 9.56 18.63 -11.49
N GLU A 929 10.88 18.84 -11.63
CA GLU A 929 11.50 20.12 -11.28
C GLU A 929 11.12 21.23 -12.25
N GLU A 930 10.93 20.92 -13.54
CA GLU A 930 10.50 21.93 -14.52
C GLU A 930 9.09 22.45 -14.20
N LEU A 931 8.16 21.54 -13.85
CA LEU A 931 6.80 21.89 -13.44
C LEU A 931 6.77 22.68 -12.13
N LEU A 932 7.61 22.29 -11.16
CA LEU A 932 7.76 23.04 -9.90
C LEU A 932 8.33 24.44 -10.14
N THR A 933 9.32 24.58 -11.01
CA THR A 933 9.95 25.87 -11.34
C THR A 933 8.94 26.80 -12.01
N LEU A 934 8.13 26.28 -12.95
CA LEU A 934 7.03 27.04 -13.55
C LEU A 934 6.01 27.47 -12.48
N ALA A 935 5.55 26.53 -11.64
CA ALA A 935 4.60 26.81 -10.58
C ALA A 935 5.15 27.81 -9.54
N HIS A 936 6.46 27.83 -9.31
CA HIS A 936 7.11 28.78 -8.42
C HIS A 936 6.99 30.22 -8.93
N TYR A 937 7.43 30.46 -10.16
CA TYR A 937 7.53 31.81 -10.72
C TYR A 937 6.25 32.34 -11.35
N SER A 938 5.31 31.46 -11.73
CA SER A 938 4.04 31.87 -12.29
C SER A 938 2.98 32.12 -11.21
N ASP A 939 2.34 33.29 -11.24
CA ASP A 939 1.14 33.59 -10.44
C ASP A 939 -0.17 33.41 -11.24
N CYS A 940 -0.07 32.99 -12.49
CA CYS A 940 -1.22 32.60 -13.32
C CYS A 940 -1.80 31.27 -12.81
N ARG A 941 -3.12 31.23 -12.56
CA ARG A 941 -3.82 30.08 -12.00
C ARG A 941 -3.73 28.86 -12.91
N GLU A 942 -3.92 29.08 -14.21
CA GLU A 942 -3.91 28.07 -15.25
C GLU A 942 -2.55 27.38 -15.33
N HIS A 943 -1.46 28.12 -15.15
CA HIS A 943 -0.09 27.57 -15.18
C HIS A 943 0.18 26.66 -13.99
N VAL A 944 -0.25 27.08 -12.79
CA VAL A 944 -0.08 26.29 -11.56
C VAL A 944 -0.98 25.05 -11.58
N GLU A 945 -2.20 25.18 -12.10
CA GLU A 945 -3.14 24.07 -12.28
C GLU A 945 -2.61 23.03 -13.27
N LEU A 946 -2.13 23.46 -14.44
CA LEU A 946 -1.48 22.59 -15.43
C LEU A 946 -0.28 21.87 -14.81
N SER A 947 0.57 22.60 -14.08
CA SER A 947 1.76 22.04 -13.43
C SER A 947 1.37 20.93 -12.46
N LEU A 948 0.41 21.18 -11.57
CA LEU A 948 -0.07 20.18 -10.61
C LEU A 948 -0.64 18.94 -11.30
N GLN A 949 -1.47 19.11 -12.33
CA GLN A 949 -2.06 18.00 -13.08
C GLN A 949 -0.99 17.10 -13.73
N GLN A 950 0.05 17.72 -14.32
CA GLN A 950 1.15 16.98 -14.92
C GLN A 950 2.01 16.26 -13.86
N MET A 951 2.28 16.89 -12.71
CA MET A 951 3.02 16.26 -11.61
C MET A 951 2.27 15.05 -11.04
N GLU A 952 0.97 15.17 -10.78
CA GLU A 952 0.13 14.07 -10.29
C GLU A 952 0.01 12.93 -11.32
N MET A 953 0.02 13.25 -12.62
CA MET A 953 0.07 12.25 -13.69
C MET A 953 1.41 11.50 -13.70
N ILE A 954 2.55 12.21 -13.57
CA ILE A 954 3.90 11.60 -13.49
C ILE A 954 3.98 10.62 -12.31
N GLU A 955 3.48 11.02 -11.15
CA GLU A 955 3.40 10.20 -9.93
C GLU A 955 2.53 8.96 -10.14
N LYS A 956 1.29 9.14 -10.61
CA LYS A 956 0.33 8.06 -10.85
C LYS A 956 0.84 7.03 -11.86
N GLU A 957 1.52 7.50 -12.91
CA GLU A 957 2.08 6.65 -13.96
C GLU A 957 3.45 6.06 -13.61
N ARG A 958 4.04 6.43 -12.47
CA ARG A 958 5.37 5.99 -11.99
C ARG A 958 6.46 6.17 -13.05
N ARG A 959 6.47 7.31 -13.75
CA ARG A 959 7.47 7.63 -14.78
C ARG A 959 8.88 7.77 -14.20
N VAL A 960 8.96 8.31 -12.98
CA VAL A 960 10.19 8.50 -12.21
C VAL A 960 10.06 7.87 -10.83
N ALA A 961 11.19 7.54 -10.21
CA ALA A 961 11.21 7.13 -8.80
C ALA A 961 11.05 8.37 -7.91
N MET A 962 9.94 8.45 -7.20
CA MET A 962 9.62 9.57 -6.30
C MET A 962 10.33 9.37 -4.95
N GLU A 963 10.95 10.44 -4.44
CA GLU A 963 11.43 10.53 -3.06
C GLU A 963 10.47 11.35 -2.19
N THR A 964 10.59 11.28 -0.86
CA THR A 964 9.72 12.03 0.07
C THR A 964 9.70 13.54 -0.21
N GLN A 965 10.84 14.11 -0.63
CA GLN A 965 10.94 15.52 -1.00
C GLN A 965 10.12 15.87 -2.26
N ASP A 966 9.96 14.92 -3.18
CA ASP A 966 9.18 15.10 -4.41
C ASP A 966 7.67 15.18 -4.08
N GLU A 967 7.20 14.36 -3.13
CA GLU A 967 5.82 14.40 -2.62
C GLU A 967 5.52 15.72 -1.88
N GLU A 968 6.47 16.21 -1.07
CA GLU A 968 6.37 17.49 -0.38
C GLU A 968 6.26 18.66 -1.37
N LYS A 969 7.05 18.64 -2.46
CA LYS A 969 6.99 19.64 -3.55
C LYS A 969 5.62 19.64 -4.23
N ILE A 970 5.03 18.48 -4.52
CA ILE A 970 3.65 18.37 -5.05
C ILE A 970 2.65 18.98 -4.07
N GLY A 971 2.79 18.69 -2.77
CA GLY A 971 1.97 19.27 -1.71
C GLY A 971 2.04 20.80 -1.66
N TRP A 972 3.22 21.37 -1.86
CA TRP A 972 3.42 22.82 -1.93
C TRP A 972 2.68 23.45 -3.12
N VAL A 973 2.79 22.87 -4.32
CA VAL A 973 2.09 23.37 -5.52
C VAL A 973 0.57 23.34 -5.31
N ARG A 974 0.05 22.28 -4.68
CA ARG A 974 -1.38 22.16 -4.31
C ARG A 974 -1.81 23.29 -3.38
N GLN A 975 -1.01 23.61 -2.37
CA GLN A 975 -1.29 24.74 -1.47
C GLN A 975 -1.25 26.09 -2.20
N LYS A 976 -0.30 26.30 -3.13
CA LYS A 976 -0.24 27.53 -3.94
C LYS A 976 -1.51 27.68 -4.79
N LEU A 977 -1.95 26.61 -5.46
CA LEU A 977 -3.18 26.64 -6.26
C LEU A 977 -4.40 27.01 -5.42
N GLU A 978 -4.55 26.44 -4.22
CA GLU A 978 -5.65 26.79 -3.32
C GLU A 978 -5.62 28.23 -2.81
N ARG A 979 -4.43 28.84 -2.67
CA ARG A 979 -4.33 30.27 -2.35
C ARG A 979 -4.75 31.14 -3.54
N LEU A 980 -4.34 30.79 -4.76
CA LEU A 980 -4.73 31.51 -5.97
C LEU A 980 -6.24 31.44 -6.22
N LYS A 981 -6.86 30.26 -6.00
CA LYS A 981 -8.32 30.09 -6.07
C LYS A 981 -9.12 30.95 -5.08
N LYS A 982 -8.51 31.41 -3.99
CA LYS A 982 -9.15 32.32 -3.02
C LYS A 982 -9.00 33.79 -3.38
N LEU A 983 -8.05 34.12 -4.26
CA LEU A 983 -7.75 35.48 -4.69
C LEU A 983 -8.48 35.85 -5.99
N THR A 984 -8.85 34.86 -6.80
CA THR A 984 -9.72 34.96 -7.98
C THR A 984 -11.16 34.67 -7.61
#